data_AF-A0A959IZE0-F1
#
_entry.id   AF-A0A959IZE0-F1
#
_cell.length_a   1.000
_cell.length_b   1.000
_cell.length_c   1.000
_cell.angle_alpha   90.00
_cell.angle_beta   90.00
_cell.angle_gamma   90.00
#
_symmetry.space_group_name_H-M   'P 1'
#
loop_
_entity.id
_entity.type
_entity.pdbx_description
1 polymer ?
#
loop_
_entity_poly.entity_id
_entity_poly.type
_entity_poly.pdbx_seq_one_letter_code
_entity_poly.pdbx_strand_id
1 'polypeptide(L)'
;MKAIYFTLTTVFLLGITRANAQICVGNQGSLQWECWLNLYEDSFNELTARPDYPDHPAVVKTIYKTQAPENYGEYIGVRIRGFLSVPSNTTATFNVTGNRKTQFYLSTDANPSNKQLMAWTDDFTEIEEHAKYPSQTTTNVNMVAGAYYYFEMFYVESTGSDHMRLWWKTNLVSTTTWNIISSSFIYDVGCKPTACPPAGTPCDDGNFNTTGDQEDGYCHCIGAPVSITDSCVGEWMKVQKYRYDNIAGSGFTELYAAPNYPGMPNFMENMNYLGHESRGEEDNSASLMQCFIKVPVNGNYKFLITSDDNGAAFLSSDNNPENMQAHQFLVPGFTNLNQYDKYIFQKTSNLNLDAGRFYYLEVNHKAGGGSNHFGIFWQTPFTEPGVWKRIPKIYAYDYACEVACIAENTPCDDGNPFTNDDKIDANCNCTGTPCSGPDCDSPLANYQPYEKCSYTGQIAALPESNWLSCQASVSPNPARTNVHWISYDLGQEYKLTTSQVWNYNVANEVSKGFQNVSVDYSSDGNSWTTLGNYNWPQATGDANYSGFAGPNFQGIKARYILFSTIAAPGACKGIAKAAFKVVSCPSQGTACDDGDPGTVADQYNNDCQCQGVNLLQNICDNLTLSLGDTLLLSNNYSAKNRLESESTISTMQTVSFYGGEEIELLPGFETQANTVFWAAIDVCPELAALRPSDDEGMAQKKRALEEKGMIITSLGQADLFSISFHVKQVGKGKLYLMDKATGQKTQIFQGEFSNTGWFHKVLRLKKLKNWELMEAVFINEGALLSAPLSVINEEMSNQK
;
A
#
# COMPACT_ATOMS: atom_id res chain seq x y z
N MET A 1 -27.63 -56.92 -11.49
CA MET A 1 -27.15 -55.76 -10.72
C MET A 1 -26.23 -54.98 -11.64
N LYS A 2 -26.72 -54.02 -12.42
CA LYS A 2 -26.86 -52.57 -12.12
C LYS A 2 -25.54 -51.90 -11.71
N ALA A 3 -24.88 -51.26 -12.68
CA ALA A 3 -24.46 -49.86 -12.61
C ALA A 3 -23.84 -49.44 -13.96
N ILE A 4 -24.57 -48.63 -14.72
CA ILE A 4 -24.08 -47.90 -15.89
C ILE A 4 -23.56 -46.57 -15.35
N TYR A 5 -22.26 -46.27 -15.50
CA TYR A 5 -21.70 -44.97 -15.15
C TYR A 5 -21.74 -44.05 -16.37
N PHE A 6 -22.58 -43.03 -16.31
CA PHE A 6 -22.58 -41.87 -17.22
C PHE A 6 -21.45 -40.93 -16.81
N THR A 7 -20.45 -40.73 -17.66
CA THR A 7 -19.48 -39.63 -17.52
C THR A 7 -20.06 -38.37 -18.17
N LEU A 8 -20.48 -37.42 -17.33
CA LEU A 8 -20.94 -36.08 -17.73
C LEU A 8 -19.71 -35.24 -18.08
N THR A 9 -19.52 -34.88 -19.35
CA THR A 9 -18.48 -33.95 -19.78
C THR A 9 -19.07 -32.54 -19.78
N THR A 10 -18.82 -31.76 -18.74
CA THR A 10 -19.17 -30.33 -18.68
C THR A 10 -18.10 -29.54 -19.44
N VAL A 11 -18.43 -29.09 -20.65
CA VAL A 11 -17.64 -28.13 -21.41
C VAL A 11 -17.98 -26.73 -20.88
N PHE A 12 -17.06 -26.12 -20.14
CA PHE A 12 -17.16 -24.72 -19.74
C PHE A 12 -16.78 -23.83 -20.93
N LEU A 13 -17.77 -23.39 -21.72
CA LEU A 13 -17.59 -22.30 -22.68
C LEU A 13 -17.61 -20.98 -21.89
N LEU A 14 -16.44 -20.39 -21.64
CA LEU A 14 -16.31 -19.00 -21.23
C LEU A 14 -16.71 -18.10 -22.41
N GLY A 15 -18.01 -17.84 -22.54
CA GLY A 15 -18.53 -16.80 -23.42
C GLY A 15 -18.27 -15.42 -22.80
N ILE A 16 -17.28 -14.69 -23.32
CA ILE A 16 -17.15 -13.26 -23.07
C ILE A 16 -18.28 -12.57 -23.82
N THR A 17 -19.45 -12.42 -23.19
CA THR A 17 -20.49 -11.51 -23.68
C THR A 17 -20.08 -10.09 -23.34
N ARG A 18 -19.64 -9.31 -24.33
CA ARG A 18 -19.67 -7.85 -24.22
C ARG A 18 -21.12 -7.45 -23.97
N ALA A 19 -21.43 -6.93 -22.79
CA ALA A 19 -22.75 -6.37 -22.51
C ALA A 19 -23.00 -5.22 -23.47
N ASN A 20 -23.96 -5.37 -24.39
CA ASN A 20 -24.48 -4.25 -25.15
C ASN A 20 -25.19 -3.31 -24.15
N ALA A 21 -24.88 -2.02 -24.17
CA ALA A 21 -25.59 -1.03 -23.36
C ALA A 21 -27.09 -1.14 -23.66
N GLN A 22 -27.90 -1.48 -22.66
CA GLN A 22 -29.34 -1.62 -22.81
C GLN A 22 -29.95 -0.23 -23.05
N ILE A 23 -30.53 -0.02 -24.24
CA ILE A 23 -31.23 1.23 -24.57
C ILE A 23 -32.60 1.21 -23.87
N CYS A 24 -32.83 2.14 -22.95
CA CYS A 24 -34.08 2.21 -22.19
C CYS A 24 -34.63 3.62 -22.11
N VAL A 25 -35.47 3.95 -23.08
CA VAL A 25 -36.27 5.18 -23.05
C VAL A 25 -37.36 5.02 -21.99
N GLY A 26 -37.40 5.94 -21.03
CA GLY A 26 -38.39 6.01 -19.97
C GLY A 26 -39.63 6.82 -20.37
N ASN A 27 -40.38 7.24 -19.35
CA ASN A 27 -41.60 8.03 -19.57
C ASN A 27 -41.28 9.39 -20.19
N GLN A 28 -42.12 9.82 -21.12
CA GLN A 28 -42.08 11.18 -21.66
C GLN A 28 -42.47 12.20 -20.59
N GLY A 29 -41.88 13.39 -20.67
CA GLY A 29 -42.38 14.57 -19.97
C GLY A 29 -41.58 14.98 -18.75
N SER A 30 -40.67 14.14 -18.27
CA SER A 30 -39.86 14.42 -17.09
C SER A 30 -38.44 13.89 -17.21
N LEU A 31 -37.54 14.47 -16.43
CA LEU A 31 -36.16 14.02 -16.22
C LEU A 31 -35.89 13.99 -14.73
N GLN A 32 -34.85 13.26 -14.33
CA GLN A 32 -34.30 13.36 -12.98
C GLN A 32 -33.10 14.31 -12.97
N TRP A 33 -33.12 15.24 -12.03
CA TRP A 33 -31.99 16.04 -11.58
C TRP A 33 -31.34 15.30 -10.41
N GLU A 34 -30.12 14.83 -10.59
CA GLU A 34 -29.34 14.04 -9.63
C GLU A 34 -28.20 14.91 -9.11
N CYS A 35 -28.07 15.07 -7.79
CA CYS A 35 -27.14 16.01 -7.16
C CYS A 35 -26.32 15.35 -6.04
N TRP A 36 -25.02 15.63 -6.08
CA TRP A 36 -24.02 15.24 -5.09
C TRP A 36 -23.58 16.49 -4.33
N LEU A 37 -23.57 16.39 -3.00
CA LEU A 37 -23.25 17.49 -2.09
C LEU A 37 -21.81 17.39 -1.58
N ASN A 38 -21.28 18.51 -1.08
CA ASN A 38 -19.97 18.62 -0.44
C ASN A 38 -18.82 18.24 -1.39
N LEU A 39 -18.80 18.81 -2.59
CA LEU A 39 -17.62 18.77 -3.46
C LEU A 39 -16.50 19.62 -2.88
N TYR A 40 -15.26 19.13 -3.01
CA TYR A 40 -14.09 19.87 -2.55
C TYR A 40 -13.70 21.02 -3.47
N GLU A 41 -13.91 20.86 -4.77
CA GLU A 41 -13.65 21.85 -5.82
C GLU A 41 -14.75 21.83 -6.88
N ASP A 42 -14.89 22.92 -7.64
CA ASP A 42 -15.82 23.03 -8.77
C ASP A 42 -15.26 22.37 -10.03
N SER A 43 -14.96 21.07 -9.95
CA SER A 43 -14.42 20.29 -11.06
C SER A 43 -15.21 19.00 -11.32
N PHE A 44 -15.37 18.64 -12.59
CA PHE A 44 -15.98 17.36 -12.96
C PHE A 44 -15.13 16.15 -12.54
N ASN A 45 -13.81 16.35 -12.41
CA ASN A 45 -12.91 15.33 -11.89
C ASN A 45 -13.21 15.05 -10.41
N GLU A 46 -13.54 16.08 -9.62
CA GLU A 46 -13.97 15.91 -8.23
C GLU A 46 -15.30 15.14 -8.14
N LEU A 47 -16.29 15.51 -8.97
CA LEU A 47 -17.57 14.77 -9.01
C LEU A 47 -17.36 13.28 -9.34
N THR A 48 -16.52 12.98 -10.34
CA THR A 48 -16.28 11.60 -10.77
C THR A 48 -15.38 10.82 -9.82
N ALA A 49 -14.55 11.49 -9.01
CA ALA A 49 -13.68 10.87 -8.01
C ALA A 49 -14.45 10.32 -6.79
N ARG A 50 -15.66 10.81 -6.55
CA ARG A 50 -16.44 10.41 -5.38
C ARG A 50 -16.82 8.92 -5.40
N PRO A 51 -16.83 8.24 -4.26
CA PRO A 51 -17.22 6.84 -4.18
C PRO A 51 -18.72 6.61 -4.38
N ASP A 52 -19.58 7.61 -4.19
CA ASP A 52 -21.03 7.53 -4.37
C ASP A 52 -21.50 7.89 -5.80
N TYR A 53 -20.65 8.52 -6.61
CA TYR A 53 -20.92 8.76 -8.03
C TYR A 53 -20.58 7.51 -8.86
N PRO A 54 -21.40 7.08 -9.85
CA PRO A 54 -22.56 7.77 -10.41
C PRO A 54 -23.92 7.38 -9.84
N ASP A 55 -23.99 6.44 -8.91
CA ASP A 55 -25.23 5.70 -8.64
C ASP A 55 -26.01 6.16 -7.42
N HIS A 56 -25.36 6.85 -6.48
CA HIS A 56 -25.94 7.32 -5.23
C HIS A 56 -25.87 8.84 -5.09
N PRO A 57 -26.66 9.60 -5.88
CA PRO A 57 -26.81 11.03 -5.65
C PRO A 57 -27.45 11.28 -4.28
N ALA A 58 -26.94 12.28 -3.55
CA ALA A 58 -27.50 12.69 -2.27
C ALA A 58 -28.94 13.22 -2.40
N VAL A 59 -29.27 13.83 -3.55
CA VAL A 59 -30.60 14.37 -3.84
C VAL A 59 -31.04 14.04 -5.26
N VAL A 60 -32.29 13.60 -5.41
CA VAL A 60 -32.96 13.42 -6.70
C VAL A 60 -34.22 14.26 -6.74
N LYS A 61 -34.39 15.06 -7.81
CA LYS A 61 -35.62 15.84 -8.07
C LYS A 61 -36.13 15.58 -9.48
N THR A 62 -37.44 15.51 -9.63
CA THR A 62 -38.07 15.46 -10.95
C THR A 62 -38.20 16.87 -11.53
N ILE A 63 -37.73 17.05 -12.77
CA ILE A 63 -37.87 18.29 -13.55
C ILE A 63 -38.64 18.03 -14.84
N TYR A 64 -39.37 19.03 -15.34
CA TYR A 64 -40.27 18.90 -16.50
C TYR A 64 -39.80 19.66 -17.75
N LYS A 65 -38.55 20.12 -17.71
CA LYS A 65 -37.87 20.87 -18.77
C LYS A 65 -36.37 20.83 -18.52
N THR A 66 -35.55 21.15 -19.52
CA THR A 66 -34.07 21.16 -19.42
C THR A 66 -33.52 22.39 -18.70
N GLN A 67 -34.05 22.66 -17.51
CA GLN A 67 -33.66 23.73 -16.60
C GLN A 67 -33.48 23.14 -15.20
N ALA A 68 -32.28 23.24 -14.66
CA ALA A 68 -31.99 22.88 -13.28
C ALA A 68 -32.70 23.83 -12.30
N PRO A 69 -32.96 23.40 -11.06
CA PRO A 69 -33.29 24.31 -9.97
C PRO A 69 -32.25 25.45 -9.86
N GLU A 70 -32.71 26.64 -9.52
CA GLU A 70 -31.83 27.81 -9.31
C GLU A 70 -31.55 27.98 -7.83
N ASN A 71 -30.32 28.40 -7.50
CA ASN A 71 -29.89 28.71 -6.13
C ASN A 71 -30.18 27.53 -5.17
N TYR A 72 -29.93 26.30 -5.61
CA TYR A 72 -30.18 25.08 -4.86
C TYR A 72 -29.21 24.92 -3.68
N GLY A 73 -27.92 25.14 -3.91
CA GLY A 73 -26.91 24.94 -2.88
C GLY A 73 -25.48 25.10 -3.38
N GLU A 74 -24.57 25.08 -2.42
CA GLU A 74 -23.15 25.33 -2.62
C GLU A 74 -22.36 24.01 -2.61
N TYR A 75 -21.21 23.99 -3.29
CA TYR A 75 -20.32 22.84 -3.38
C TYR A 75 -21.03 21.57 -3.87
N ILE A 76 -21.74 21.71 -4.99
CA ILE A 76 -22.56 20.64 -5.57
C ILE A 76 -22.06 20.23 -6.95
N GLY A 77 -22.26 18.95 -7.26
CA GLY A 77 -22.15 18.43 -8.62
C GLY A 77 -23.48 17.86 -9.05
N VAL A 78 -23.87 18.12 -10.29
CA VAL A 78 -25.17 17.72 -10.81
C VAL A 78 -25.04 16.95 -12.11
N ARG A 79 -25.91 15.96 -12.26
CA ARG A 79 -26.21 15.30 -13.52
C ARG A 79 -27.71 15.36 -13.84
N ILE A 80 -28.03 15.69 -15.07
CA ILE A 80 -29.36 15.45 -15.68
C ILE A 80 -29.13 14.57 -16.90
N ARG A 81 -29.94 13.53 -17.08
CA ARG A 81 -29.82 12.61 -18.23
C ARG A 81 -31.18 12.15 -18.72
N GLY A 82 -31.27 11.81 -20.00
CA GLY A 82 -32.50 11.34 -20.63
C GLY A 82 -32.36 11.21 -22.14
N PHE A 83 -33.49 11.28 -22.83
CA PHE A 83 -33.56 11.24 -24.29
C PHE A 83 -34.31 12.44 -24.84
N LEU A 84 -33.87 12.90 -26.01
CA LEU A 84 -34.61 13.83 -26.86
C LEU A 84 -35.30 13.06 -27.98
N SER A 85 -36.54 13.41 -28.30
CA SER A 85 -37.24 12.93 -29.50
C SER A 85 -38.15 14.03 -30.06
N VAL A 86 -38.19 14.12 -31.39
CA VAL A 86 -38.89 15.19 -32.12
C VAL A 86 -40.02 14.61 -32.98
N PRO A 87 -41.16 15.31 -33.15
CA PRO A 87 -42.31 14.81 -33.90
C PRO A 87 -42.15 14.90 -35.43
N SER A 88 -41.23 15.74 -35.92
CA SER A 88 -40.90 15.87 -37.34
C SER A 88 -39.42 16.18 -37.51
N ASN A 89 -38.87 15.87 -38.69
CA ASN A 89 -37.45 16.11 -38.99
C ASN A 89 -37.14 17.59 -38.80
N THR A 90 -36.09 17.88 -38.03
CA THR A 90 -35.64 19.25 -37.78
C THR A 90 -34.12 19.32 -37.80
N THR A 91 -33.61 20.51 -38.11
CA THR A 91 -32.26 20.91 -37.73
C THR A 91 -32.36 21.71 -36.44
N ALA A 92 -31.66 21.27 -35.40
CA ALA A 92 -31.58 21.93 -34.12
C ALA A 92 -30.20 22.55 -33.91
N THR A 93 -30.15 23.71 -33.29
CA THR A 93 -28.92 24.29 -32.72
C THR A 93 -29.12 24.34 -31.22
N PHE A 94 -28.22 23.73 -30.45
CA PHE A 94 -28.30 23.71 -28.98
C PHE A 94 -27.39 24.78 -28.37
N ASN A 95 -27.76 25.26 -27.19
CA ASN A 95 -26.94 26.18 -26.41
C ASN A 95 -27.05 25.85 -24.92
N VAL A 96 -25.96 25.93 -24.17
CA VAL A 96 -25.95 25.73 -22.71
C VAL A 96 -25.60 27.03 -22.01
N THR A 97 -26.32 27.35 -20.93
CA THR A 97 -25.95 28.42 -19.98
C THR A 97 -25.94 27.84 -18.58
N GLY A 98 -25.08 28.38 -17.71
CA GLY A 98 -25.06 28.03 -16.30
C GLY A 98 -24.09 28.83 -15.48
N ASN A 99 -24.16 28.67 -14.16
CA ASN A 99 -23.12 29.19 -13.28
C ASN A 99 -21.95 28.18 -13.21
N ARG A 100 -20.73 28.71 -13.21
CA ARG A 100 -19.45 27.97 -13.31
C ARG A 100 -19.39 27.04 -14.54
N LYS A 101 -18.80 25.86 -14.37
CA LYS A 101 -18.50 24.92 -15.45
C LYS A 101 -19.73 24.10 -15.77
N THR A 102 -20.13 24.08 -17.04
CA THR A 102 -21.24 23.27 -17.53
C THR A 102 -20.86 22.47 -18.76
N GLN A 103 -21.43 21.28 -18.91
CA GLN A 103 -21.21 20.41 -20.07
C GLN A 103 -22.52 19.80 -20.56
N PHE A 104 -22.72 19.80 -21.87
CA PHE A 104 -23.81 19.16 -22.55
C PHE A 104 -23.29 18.11 -23.53
N TYR A 105 -23.68 16.86 -23.30
CA TYR A 105 -23.39 15.72 -24.15
C TYR A 105 -24.64 15.28 -24.90
N LEU A 106 -24.50 14.96 -26.18
CA LEU A 106 -25.55 14.37 -27.00
C LEU A 106 -24.99 13.17 -27.75
N SER A 107 -25.75 12.09 -27.76
CA SER A 107 -25.48 10.91 -28.58
C SER A 107 -26.03 11.07 -29.99
N THR A 108 -25.36 10.41 -30.93
CA THR A 108 -25.84 10.31 -32.32
C THR A 108 -27.09 9.44 -32.46
N ASP A 109 -27.40 8.65 -31.43
CA ASP A 109 -28.55 7.76 -31.36
C ASP A 109 -29.01 7.56 -29.90
N ALA A 110 -29.80 6.51 -29.65
CA ALA A 110 -30.29 6.19 -28.32
C ALA A 110 -29.24 5.47 -27.44
N ASN A 111 -28.05 5.16 -27.94
CA ASN A 111 -27.02 4.48 -27.18
C ASN A 111 -26.17 5.49 -26.39
N PRO A 112 -26.11 5.41 -25.04
CA PRO A 112 -25.27 6.30 -24.23
C PRO A 112 -23.77 6.23 -24.56
N SER A 113 -23.28 5.10 -25.08
CA SER A 113 -21.87 4.94 -25.45
C SER A 113 -21.46 5.81 -26.65
N ASN A 114 -22.41 6.31 -27.44
CA ASN A 114 -22.17 7.14 -28.62
C ASN A 114 -22.24 8.64 -28.33
N LYS A 115 -22.35 9.05 -27.06
CA LYS A 115 -22.42 10.45 -26.63
C LYS A 115 -21.12 11.20 -26.90
N GLN A 116 -21.25 12.45 -27.32
CA GLN A 116 -20.15 13.37 -27.57
C GLN A 116 -20.40 14.68 -26.83
N LEU A 117 -19.35 15.35 -26.36
CA LEU A 117 -19.47 16.69 -25.80
C LEU A 117 -19.83 17.65 -26.94
N MET A 118 -20.99 18.27 -26.84
CA MET A 118 -21.53 19.14 -27.89
C MET A 118 -21.39 20.62 -27.58
N ALA A 119 -21.60 21.00 -26.31
CA ALA A 119 -21.50 22.38 -25.85
C ALA A 119 -21.05 22.44 -24.39
N TRP A 120 -20.29 23.47 -24.00
CA TRP A 120 -19.82 23.67 -22.63
C TRP A 120 -19.50 25.13 -22.32
N THR A 121 -19.48 25.45 -21.03
CA THR A 121 -18.92 26.70 -20.50
C THR A 121 -17.82 26.36 -19.50
N ASP A 122 -16.68 27.05 -19.59
CA ASP A 122 -15.56 26.86 -18.66
C ASP A 122 -15.70 27.72 -17.39
N ASP A 123 -16.62 28.68 -17.40
CA ASP A 123 -16.98 29.55 -16.28
C ASP A 123 -18.41 30.11 -16.48
N PHE A 124 -18.89 30.89 -15.52
CA PHE A 124 -20.29 31.33 -15.44
C PHE A 124 -20.76 32.12 -16.66
N THR A 125 -22.05 32.02 -16.94
CA THR A 125 -22.81 32.87 -17.87
C THR A 125 -24.01 33.45 -17.14
N GLU A 126 -24.51 34.63 -17.51
CA GLU A 126 -25.89 34.99 -17.10
C GLU A 126 -26.91 34.03 -17.75
N ILE A 127 -28.11 33.95 -17.15
CA ILE A 127 -29.13 32.95 -17.53
C ILE A 127 -29.42 32.90 -19.04
N GLU A 128 -29.48 34.06 -19.71
CA GLU A 128 -29.77 34.21 -21.15
C GLU A 128 -28.54 34.70 -21.96
N GLU A 129 -27.33 34.52 -21.44
CA GLU A 129 -26.09 35.01 -22.06
C GLU A 129 -25.51 34.04 -23.11
N HIS A 130 -26.27 33.83 -24.18
CA HIS A 130 -25.99 32.82 -25.19
C HIS A 130 -24.74 33.07 -26.06
N ALA A 131 -24.04 34.19 -25.89
CA ALA A 131 -22.89 34.57 -26.74
C ALA A 131 -21.56 34.83 -26.00
N LYS A 132 -21.47 34.64 -24.67
CA LYS A 132 -20.22 34.80 -23.91
C LYS A 132 -19.10 33.86 -24.36
N TYR A 133 -19.40 32.57 -24.51
CA TYR A 133 -18.42 31.55 -24.93
C TYR A 133 -18.79 30.94 -26.29
N PRO A 134 -17.86 30.82 -27.24
CA PRO A 134 -18.13 30.13 -28.51
C PRO A 134 -18.51 28.66 -28.32
N SER A 135 -17.95 28.00 -27.30
CA SER A 135 -18.17 26.58 -26.96
C SER A 135 -19.58 26.28 -26.45
N GLN A 136 -20.34 27.29 -26.05
CA GLN A 136 -21.64 27.07 -25.44
C GLN A 136 -22.76 26.86 -26.47
N THR A 137 -22.45 26.95 -27.78
CA THR A 137 -23.40 26.74 -28.87
C THR A 137 -22.91 25.67 -29.82
N THR A 138 -23.77 24.71 -30.15
CA THR A 138 -23.43 23.64 -31.10
C THR A 138 -23.47 24.13 -32.55
N THR A 139 -22.86 23.41 -33.47
CA THR A 139 -23.27 23.46 -34.87
C THR A 139 -24.68 22.88 -35.06
N ASN A 140 -25.20 22.97 -36.27
CA ASN A 140 -26.48 22.36 -36.63
C ASN A 140 -26.46 20.83 -36.44
N VAL A 141 -27.43 20.32 -35.68
CA VAL A 141 -27.67 18.90 -35.42
C VAL A 141 -28.96 18.49 -36.12
N ASN A 142 -28.90 17.52 -37.02
CA ASN A 142 -30.08 16.99 -37.69
C ASN A 142 -30.74 15.92 -36.82
N MET A 143 -32.01 16.12 -36.51
CA MET A 143 -32.81 15.19 -35.71
C MET A 143 -33.93 14.59 -36.57
N VAL A 144 -34.05 13.27 -36.51
CA VAL A 144 -35.05 12.50 -37.26
C VAL A 144 -36.31 12.32 -36.42
N ALA A 145 -37.47 12.48 -37.06
CA ALA A 145 -38.77 12.29 -36.43
C ALA A 145 -38.89 10.92 -35.75
N GLY A 146 -39.29 10.91 -34.48
CA GLY A 146 -39.49 9.70 -33.69
C GLY A 146 -38.21 8.97 -33.25
N ALA A 147 -37.02 9.40 -33.70
CA ALA A 147 -35.77 8.87 -33.21
C ALA A 147 -35.45 9.40 -31.80
N TYR A 148 -34.80 8.58 -30.97
CA TYR A 148 -34.34 8.97 -29.65
C TYR A 148 -32.84 9.25 -29.66
N TYR A 149 -32.45 10.35 -29.02
CA TYR A 149 -31.07 10.78 -28.87
C TYR A 149 -30.76 10.87 -27.37
N TYR A 150 -29.87 10.03 -26.87
CA TYR A 150 -29.46 10.08 -25.46
C TYR A 150 -28.69 11.37 -25.18
N PHE A 151 -28.91 12.02 -24.04
CA PHE A 151 -28.17 13.20 -23.63
C PHE A 151 -27.82 13.21 -22.15
N GLU A 152 -26.75 13.94 -21.80
CA GLU A 152 -26.36 14.23 -20.43
C GLU A 152 -26.02 15.71 -20.30
N MET A 153 -26.33 16.28 -19.15
CA MET A 153 -26.02 17.64 -18.75
C MET A 153 -25.35 17.58 -17.39
N PHE A 154 -24.20 18.25 -17.25
CA PHE A 154 -23.47 18.36 -16.00
C PHE A 154 -23.20 19.81 -15.67
N TYR A 155 -23.28 20.15 -14.39
CA TYR A 155 -22.66 21.35 -13.84
C TYR A 155 -22.07 21.07 -12.47
N VAL A 156 -21.04 21.82 -12.13
CA VAL A 156 -20.40 21.82 -10.81
C VAL A 156 -20.36 23.25 -10.30
N GLU A 157 -20.73 23.45 -9.04
CA GLU A 157 -20.78 24.75 -8.40
C GLU A 157 -19.97 24.72 -7.09
N SER A 158 -19.37 25.85 -6.74
CA SER A 158 -18.68 26.04 -5.47
C SER A 158 -19.42 27.01 -4.55
N THR A 159 -19.49 28.29 -4.91
CA THR A 159 -20.13 29.34 -4.09
C THR A 159 -20.86 30.34 -4.97
N GLY A 160 -22.06 30.78 -4.58
CA GLY A 160 -22.77 31.87 -5.22
C GLY A 160 -24.18 31.46 -5.67
N SER A 161 -24.64 32.06 -6.78
CA SER A 161 -25.86 31.56 -7.42
C SER A 161 -25.57 30.28 -8.18
N ASP A 162 -26.55 29.41 -8.40
CA ASP A 162 -26.39 28.28 -9.32
C ASP A 162 -27.56 28.19 -10.29
N HIS A 163 -27.23 27.89 -11.54
CA HIS A 163 -28.22 27.54 -12.56
C HIS A 163 -27.55 26.72 -13.66
N MET A 164 -28.36 25.94 -14.37
CA MET A 164 -27.97 25.33 -15.65
C MET A 164 -29.21 25.19 -16.52
N ARG A 165 -29.09 25.52 -17.81
CA ARG A 165 -30.17 25.44 -18.79
C ARG A 165 -29.63 24.95 -20.13
N LEU A 166 -30.35 24.02 -20.75
CA LEU A 166 -30.15 23.66 -22.15
C LEU A 166 -31.26 24.28 -22.99
N TRP A 167 -30.83 25.02 -24.01
CA TRP A 167 -31.65 25.75 -24.95
C TRP A 167 -31.53 25.15 -26.33
N TRP A 168 -32.52 25.42 -27.18
CA TRP A 168 -32.44 25.09 -28.59
C TRP A 168 -33.14 26.12 -29.49
N LYS A 169 -32.73 26.12 -30.76
CA LYS A 169 -33.41 26.73 -31.91
C LYS A 169 -33.76 25.64 -32.90
N THR A 170 -34.99 25.63 -33.38
CA THR A 170 -35.53 24.62 -34.31
C THR A 170 -36.80 25.17 -34.96
N ASN A 171 -37.14 24.69 -36.16
CA ASN A 171 -38.42 24.99 -36.81
C ASN A 171 -39.65 24.43 -36.05
N LEU A 172 -39.46 23.61 -35.01
CA LEU A 172 -40.53 23.09 -34.15
C LEU A 172 -41.03 24.09 -33.12
N VAL A 173 -40.20 25.05 -32.71
CA VAL A 173 -40.57 26.10 -31.75
C VAL A 173 -40.22 27.50 -32.25
N SER A 174 -38.96 27.74 -32.63
CA SER A 174 -38.48 29.00 -33.20
C SER A 174 -37.07 28.83 -33.76
N THR A 175 -36.82 29.37 -34.95
CA THR A 175 -35.50 29.35 -35.59
C THR A 175 -34.62 30.54 -35.21
N THR A 176 -35.18 31.56 -34.56
CA THR A 176 -34.48 32.83 -34.26
C THR A 176 -34.30 33.09 -32.76
N THR A 177 -35.17 32.55 -31.91
CA THR A 177 -35.13 32.73 -30.46
C THR A 177 -34.71 31.45 -29.74
N TRP A 178 -33.96 31.58 -28.65
CA TRP A 178 -33.61 30.46 -27.78
C TRP A 178 -34.82 30.03 -26.96
N ASN A 179 -35.06 28.72 -26.88
CA ASN A 179 -36.16 28.15 -26.11
C ASN A 179 -35.64 27.03 -25.21
N ILE A 180 -36.20 26.91 -24.01
CA ILE A 180 -35.95 25.74 -23.16
C ILE A 180 -36.68 24.54 -23.75
N ILE A 181 -36.04 23.37 -23.73
CA ILE A 181 -36.64 22.12 -24.18
C ILE A 181 -37.63 21.65 -23.12
N SER A 182 -38.91 21.64 -23.48
CA SER A 182 -40.02 21.30 -22.58
C SER A 182 -40.33 19.80 -22.56
N SER A 183 -41.21 19.42 -21.64
CA SER A 183 -41.76 18.06 -21.45
C SER A 183 -42.18 17.34 -22.73
N SER A 184 -42.63 18.05 -23.77
CA SER A 184 -43.04 17.43 -25.03
C SER A 184 -41.90 16.76 -25.81
N PHE A 185 -40.64 17.08 -25.52
CA PHE A 185 -39.49 16.56 -26.29
C PHE A 185 -38.51 15.72 -25.46
N ILE A 186 -38.72 15.63 -24.14
CA ILE A 186 -37.82 14.94 -23.19
C ILE A 186 -38.44 13.63 -22.69
N TYR A 187 -37.59 12.63 -22.50
CA TYR A 187 -37.94 11.33 -21.94
C TYR A 187 -36.91 10.94 -20.88
N ASP A 188 -37.36 10.39 -19.75
CA ASP A 188 -36.47 9.93 -18.68
C ASP A 188 -35.66 8.68 -19.11
N VAL A 189 -34.73 8.24 -18.26
CA VAL A 189 -34.03 6.95 -18.43
C VAL A 189 -34.84 5.83 -17.75
N GLY A 190 -35.31 4.87 -18.53
CA GLY A 190 -36.27 3.84 -18.08
C GLY A 190 -35.65 2.61 -17.40
N CYS A 191 -34.39 2.30 -17.67
CA CYS A 191 -33.66 1.27 -16.93
C CYS A 191 -32.40 1.88 -16.32
N LYS A 192 -32.56 2.43 -15.12
CA LYS A 192 -31.41 2.71 -14.27
C LYS A 192 -30.89 1.36 -13.73
N PRO A 193 -29.57 1.19 -13.56
CA PRO A 193 -29.05 0.03 -12.85
C PRO A 193 -29.79 -0.10 -11.53
N THR A 194 -30.02 -1.33 -11.06
CA THR A 194 -30.46 -1.53 -9.68
C THR A 194 -29.36 -0.96 -8.80
N ALA A 195 -29.63 0.21 -8.21
CA ALA A 195 -28.69 0.86 -7.32
C ALA A 195 -28.48 -0.06 -6.11
N CYS A 196 -27.21 -0.28 -5.77
CA CYS A 196 -26.87 -0.92 -4.50
C CYS A 196 -27.47 -0.11 -3.34
N PRO A 197 -27.64 -0.70 -2.15
CA PRO A 197 -27.99 0.11 -1.00
C PRO A 197 -26.91 1.19 -0.76
N PRO A 198 -27.29 2.42 -0.33
CA PRO A 198 -26.33 3.46 -0.03
C PRO A 198 -25.32 3.04 1.03
N ALA A 199 -24.09 3.55 0.93
CA ALA A 199 -23.05 3.26 1.92
C ALA A 199 -23.52 3.61 3.35
N GLY A 200 -23.26 2.71 4.30
CA GLY A 200 -23.71 2.83 5.69
C GLY A 200 -25.09 2.24 5.98
N THR A 201 -25.80 1.71 4.98
CA THR A 201 -27.06 0.98 5.20
C THR A 201 -26.76 -0.33 5.94
N PRO A 202 -27.43 -0.65 7.06
CA PRO A 202 -27.23 -1.92 7.75
C PRO A 202 -27.53 -3.12 6.85
N CYS A 203 -26.68 -4.13 6.90
CA CYS A 203 -26.82 -5.38 6.17
C CYS A 203 -26.31 -6.56 7.01
N ASP A 204 -26.32 -7.76 6.43
CA ASP A 204 -25.78 -8.98 7.02
C ASP A 204 -25.00 -9.70 5.92
N ASP A 205 -23.68 -9.83 6.09
CA ASP A 205 -22.81 -10.49 5.12
C ASP A 205 -22.79 -12.03 5.30
N GLY A 206 -23.55 -12.54 6.29
CA GLY A 206 -23.60 -13.95 6.67
C GLY A 206 -22.35 -14.45 7.39
N ASN A 207 -21.40 -13.56 7.71
CA ASN A 207 -20.16 -13.89 8.39
C ASN A 207 -20.29 -13.59 9.89
N PHE A 208 -20.43 -14.64 10.68
CA PHE A 208 -20.51 -14.53 12.14
C PHE A 208 -19.25 -13.96 12.81
N ASN A 209 -18.14 -13.80 12.08
CA ASN A 209 -16.91 -13.17 12.56
C ASN A 209 -16.86 -11.67 12.32
N THR A 210 -17.93 -11.06 11.79
CA THR A 210 -18.06 -9.62 11.63
C THR A 210 -19.25 -9.09 12.44
N THR A 211 -19.20 -7.79 12.76
CA THR A 211 -20.26 -7.09 13.48
C THR A 211 -20.42 -5.68 12.94
N GLY A 212 -21.64 -5.14 13.08
CA GLY A 212 -21.98 -3.79 12.66
C GLY A 212 -22.01 -3.63 11.15
N ASP A 213 -22.30 -4.71 10.42
CA ASP A 213 -22.14 -4.78 8.98
C ASP A 213 -22.99 -3.74 8.24
N GLN A 214 -22.33 -3.08 7.28
CA GLN A 214 -22.89 -1.99 6.51
C GLN A 214 -22.53 -2.14 5.04
N GLU A 215 -23.45 -1.71 4.19
CA GLU A 215 -23.27 -1.63 2.76
C GLU A 215 -22.17 -0.61 2.44
N ASP A 216 -21.34 -0.89 1.45
CA ASP A 216 -20.26 -0.02 1.00
C ASP A 216 -20.65 0.90 -0.18
N GLY A 217 -21.89 0.78 -0.66
CA GLY A 217 -22.40 1.49 -1.85
C GLY A 217 -22.12 0.76 -3.18
N TYR A 218 -21.39 -0.36 -3.15
CA TYR A 218 -21.03 -1.20 -4.29
C TYR A 218 -21.62 -2.62 -4.19
N CYS A 219 -22.69 -2.78 -3.39
CA CYS A 219 -23.37 -4.06 -3.13
C CYS A 219 -22.49 -5.06 -2.36
N HIS A 220 -21.54 -4.57 -1.56
CA HIS A 220 -20.86 -5.41 -0.57
C HIS A 220 -21.30 -5.01 0.82
N CYS A 221 -21.69 -6.03 1.58
CA CYS A 221 -21.88 -5.90 3.01
C CYS A 221 -20.55 -6.13 3.70
N ILE A 222 -20.06 -5.14 4.45
CA ILE A 222 -18.78 -5.20 5.15
C ILE A 222 -18.93 -4.86 6.62
N GLY A 223 -18.25 -5.62 7.48
CA GLY A 223 -18.27 -5.41 8.93
C GLY A 223 -16.89 -5.40 9.57
N ALA A 224 -16.85 -4.87 10.80
CA ALA A 224 -15.69 -4.95 11.67
C ALA A 224 -15.51 -6.38 12.18
N PRO A 225 -14.31 -6.96 12.15
CA PRO A 225 -14.07 -8.26 12.76
C PRO A 225 -14.46 -8.25 14.25
N VAL A 226 -15.14 -9.31 14.71
CA VAL A 226 -15.49 -9.48 16.14
C VAL A 226 -14.26 -9.64 17.03
N SER A 227 -13.13 -10.06 16.45
CA SER A 227 -11.83 -10.15 17.11
C SER A 227 -10.74 -9.76 16.14
N ILE A 228 -9.84 -8.90 16.59
CA ILE A 228 -8.64 -8.46 15.87
C ILE A 228 -7.46 -8.87 16.75
N THR A 229 -6.56 -9.70 16.21
CA THR A 229 -5.39 -10.21 16.94
C THR A 229 -4.20 -9.26 16.90
N ASP A 230 -4.20 -8.33 15.95
CA ASP A 230 -3.18 -7.31 15.78
C ASP A 230 -3.50 -6.10 16.64
N SER A 231 -2.66 -5.81 17.63
CA SER A 231 -2.86 -4.69 18.55
C SER A 231 -2.70 -3.32 17.89
N CYS A 232 -2.08 -3.23 16.70
CA CYS A 232 -1.97 -1.98 15.97
C CYS A 232 -3.23 -1.64 15.17
N VAL A 233 -4.07 -2.62 14.84
CA VAL A 233 -5.32 -2.38 14.10
C VAL A 233 -6.38 -1.88 15.07
N GLY A 234 -6.70 -0.59 14.98
CA GLY A 234 -7.63 0.10 15.86
C GLY A 234 -9.08 0.09 15.36
N GLU A 235 -9.79 1.16 15.69
CA GLU A 235 -11.23 1.29 15.45
C GLU A 235 -11.57 1.33 13.95
N TRP A 236 -12.60 0.56 13.56
CA TRP A 236 -13.13 0.56 12.19
C TRP A 236 -13.79 1.90 11.87
N MET A 237 -13.62 2.40 10.63
CA MET A 237 -14.13 3.69 10.17
C MET A 237 -13.56 4.89 10.90
N LYS A 238 -12.39 4.73 11.50
CA LYS A 238 -11.62 5.83 12.09
C LYS A 238 -10.31 5.95 11.34
N VAL A 239 -10.10 7.12 10.75
CA VAL A 239 -8.84 7.51 10.11
C VAL A 239 -8.52 8.90 10.60
N GLN A 240 -7.32 9.09 11.11
CA GLN A 240 -6.88 10.37 11.65
C GLN A 240 -5.77 10.97 10.80
N LYS A 241 -5.81 12.29 10.66
CA LYS A 241 -4.72 13.11 10.14
C LYS A 241 -4.10 13.87 11.31
N TYR A 242 -2.79 13.79 11.41
CA TYR A 242 -1.95 14.51 12.36
C TYR A 242 -1.27 15.66 11.62
N ARG A 243 -1.56 16.91 12.00
CA ARG A 243 -0.99 18.11 11.35
C ARG A 243 0.13 18.70 12.20
N TYR A 244 1.19 19.14 11.54
CA TYR A 244 2.36 19.80 12.14
C TYR A 244 2.51 21.17 11.48
N ASP A 245 2.50 22.22 12.29
CA ASP A 245 2.45 23.61 11.81
C ASP A 245 3.84 24.27 11.88
N ASN A 246 4.04 25.35 11.14
CA ASN A 246 5.25 26.17 11.13
C ASN A 246 6.54 25.43 10.69
N ILE A 247 6.43 24.43 9.82
CA ILE A 247 7.56 23.77 9.17
C ILE A 247 7.81 24.48 7.83
N ALA A 248 8.87 25.30 7.75
CA ALA A 248 9.19 26.04 6.54
C ALA A 248 9.57 25.13 5.35
N GLY A 249 9.33 25.60 4.12
CA GLY A 249 9.68 24.87 2.91
C GLY A 249 8.63 23.84 2.48
N SER A 250 8.88 23.11 1.39
CA SER A 250 7.93 22.15 0.82
C SER A 250 8.48 20.71 0.73
N GLY A 251 9.72 20.47 1.17
CA GLY A 251 10.39 19.19 1.06
C GLY A 251 10.15 18.24 2.25
N PHE A 252 10.35 16.95 2.01
CA PHE A 252 10.33 15.96 3.09
C PHE A 252 11.51 16.10 4.04
N THR A 253 12.62 16.69 3.59
CA THR A 253 13.77 16.99 4.44
C THR A 253 13.35 17.85 5.63
N GLU A 254 12.57 18.90 5.38
CA GLU A 254 12.07 19.80 6.42
C GLU A 254 11.01 19.12 7.29
N LEU A 255 10.14 18.28 6.72
CA LEU A 255 9.18 17.49 7.50
C LEU A 255 9.90 16.55 8.49
N TYR A 256 10.83 15.74 7.99
CA TYR A 256 11.51 14.73 8.80
C TYR A 256 12.52 15.34 9.79
N ALA A 257 12.98 16.56 9.54
CA ALA A 257 13.79 17.33 10.48
C ALA A 257 12.95 18.11 11.51
N ALA A 258 11.62 18.18 11.37
CA ALA A 258 10.78 18.93 12.28
C ALA A 258 10.78 18.29 13.68
N PRO A 259 11.07 19.04 14.75
CA PRO A 259 11.29 18.48 16.09
C PRO A 259 10.04 17.86 16.72
N ASN A 260 8.85 18.21 16.20
CA ASN A 260 7.57 17.69 16.64
C ASN A 260 7.07 16.52 15.77
N TYR A 261 7.70 16.24 14.63
CA TYR A 261 7.37 15.09 13.79
C TYR A 261 8.17 13.84 14.24
N PRO A 262 7.56 12.65 14.27
CA PRO A 262 6.15 12.37 14.02
C PRO A 262 5.30 12.36 15.32
N GLY A 263 5.91 12.44 16.50
CA GLY A 263 5.24 12.12 17.77
C GLY A 263 4.38 13.20 18.43
N MET A 264 4.43 14.46 17.99
CA MET A 264 3.81 15.61 18.68
C MET A 264 3.07 16.54 17.71
N PRO A 265 1.96 16.10 17.09
CA PRO A 265 1.20 16.94 16.16
C PRO A 265 0.54 18.13 16.86
N ASN A 266 0.42 19.25 16.13
CA ASN A 266 -0.29 20.44 16.59
C ASN A 266 -1.81 20.22 16.59
N PHE A 267 -2.32 19.45 15.64
CA PHE A 267 -3.74 19.20 15.47
C PHE A 267 -4.01 17.76 15.03
N MET A 268 -5.18 17.24 15.42
CA MET A 268 -5.67 15.93 15.02
C MET A 268 -7.07 16.06 14.46
N GLU A 269 -7.31 15.44 13.31
CA GLU A 269 -8.59 15.49 12.60
C GLU A 269 -9.07 14.10 12.20
N ASN A 270 -10.35 13.81 12.42
CA ASN A 270 -10.97 12.61 11.86
C ASN A 270 -11.37 12.85 10.41
N MET A 271 -11.00 11.93 9.51
CA MET A 271 -11.28 12.05 8.09
C MET A 271 -12.45 11.19 7.63
N ASN A 272 -13.18 11.67 6.62
CA ASN A 272 -14.24 10.90 5.96
C ASN A 272 -13.72 10.04 4.79
N TYR A 273 -12.60 10.44 4.21
CA TYR A 273 -11.91 9.75 3.13
C TYR A 273 -10.40 9.72 3.45
N LEU A 274 -9.66 8.85 2.77
CA LEU A 274 -8.20 8.84 2.86
C LEU A 274 -7.66 10.01 2.03
N GLY A 275 -7.46 11.14 2.70
CA GLY A 275 -7.07 12.39 2.06
C GLY A 275 -7.80 13.57 2.68
N HIS A 276 -7.15 14.73 2.59
CA HIS A 276 -7.65 15.99 3.09
C HIS A 276 -7.89 16.99 1.96
N GLU A 277 -8.90 17.83 2.11
CA GLU A 277 -9.26 18.91 1.17
C GLU A 277 -8.56 20.22 1.53
N SER A 278 -8.31 21.11 0.56
CA SER A 278 -7.48 22.31 0.75
C SER A 278 -8.07 23.44 1.61
N ARG A 279 -9.23 23.24 2.27
CA ARG A 279 -9.97 24.35 2.89
C ARG A 279 -9.53 24.65 4.30
N GLY A 280 -8.85 25.78 4.46
CA GLY A 280 -8.53 26.35 5.78
C GLY A 280 -7.26 25.77 6.41
N GLU A 281 -6.43 25.10 5.62
CA GLU A 281 -5.10 24.65 6.05
C GLU A 281 -4.09 25.79 6.01
N GLU A 282 -3.20 25.78 6.99
CA GLU A 282 -2.13 26.77 7.12
C GLU A 282 -0.98 26.43 6.19
N ASP A 283 -0.40 27.45 5.55
CA ASP A 283 0.86 27.32 4.83
C ASP A 283 1.99 26.91 5.79
N ASN A 284 3.07 26.34 5.24
CA ASN A 284 4.19 25.78 6.01
C ASN A 284 3.72 24.73 7.03
N SER A 285 2.83 23.85 6.59
CA SER A 285 2.34 22.72 7.37
C SER A 285 2.83 21.39 6.81
N ALA A 286 2.65 20.35 7.60
CA ALA A 286 2.82 18.97 7.20
C ALA A 286 1.71 18.10 7.79
N SER A 287 1.47 16.95 7.18
CA SER A 287 0.49 15.99 7.63
C SER A 287 1.05 14.57 7.63
N LEU A 288 0.70 13.82 8.67
CA LEU A 288 0.85 12.37 8.76
C LEU A 288 -0.54 11.73 8.82
N MET A 289 -0.76 10.69 8.03
CA MET A 289 -1.91 9.80 8.20
C MET A 289 -1.42 8.36 8.21
N GLN A 290 -1.91 7.58 9.17
CA GLN A 290 -1.63 6.16 9.30
C GLN A 290 -2.94 5.42 9.50
N CYS A 291 -3.13 4.33 8.78
CA CYS A 291 -4.29 3.47 8.93
C CYS A 291 -4.02 2.08 8.39
N PHE A 292 -4.91 1.14 8.67
CA PHE A 292 -4.99 -0.11 7.94
C PHE A 292 -6.16 -0.07 6.96
N ILE A 293 -5.96 -0.57 5.74
CA ILE A 293 -7.00 -0.78 4.74
C ILE A 293 -7.36 -2.26 4.70
N LYS A 294 -8.66 -2.56 4.66
CA LYS A 294 -9.22 -3.89 4.43
C LYS A 294 -10.08 -3.87 3.17
N VAL A 295 -9.69 -4.64 2.16
CA VAL A 295 -10.40 -4.65 0.85
C VAL A 295 -11.59 -5.62 0.86
N PRO A 296 -12.69 -5.31 0.14
CA PRO A 296 -13.92 -6.11 0.19
C PRO A 296 -13.90 -7.34 -0.73
N VAL A 297 -13.07 -7.34 -1.78
CA VAL A 297 -13.00 -8.44 -2.75
C VAL A 297 -11.56 -8.76 -3.14
N ASN A 298 -11.32 -10.01 -3.53
CA ASN A 298 -10.02 -10.41 -4.08
C ASN A 298 -9.84 -9.76 -5.45
N GLY A 299 -8.64 -9.30 -5.74
CA GLY A 299 -8.26 -9.00 -7.12
C GLY A 299 -7.26 -7.87 -7.25
N ASN A 300 -7.26 -7.29 -8.43
CA ASN A 300 -6.27 -6.32 -8.84
C ASN A 300 -6.69 -4.89 -8.49
N TYR A 301 -5.86 -4.23 -7.68
CA TYR A 301 -5.98 -2.84 -7.26
C TYR A 301 -4.82 -2.01 -7.79
N LYS A 302 -5.06 -0.72 -7.97
CA LYS A 302 -3.99 0.27 -8.08
C LYS A 302 -4.24 1.39 -7.11
N PHE A 303 -3.19 1.96 -6.55
CA PHE A 303 -3.26 3.11 -5.66
C PHE A 303 -2.60 4.32 -6.31
N LEU A 304 -3.09 5.50 -5.95
CA LEU A 304 -2.60 6.79 -6.42
C LEU A 304 -2.62 7.82 -5.29
N ILE A 305 -1.62 8.69 -5.28
CA ILE A 305 -1.59 9.89 -4.44
C ILE A 305 -1.67 11.16 -5.29
N THR A 306 -2.46 12.14 -4.82
CA THR A 306 -2.32 13.55 -5.19
C THR A 306 -1.89 14.33 -3.95
N SER A 307 -1.12 15.38 -4.14
CA SER A 307 -0.78 16.30 -3.06
C SER A 307 -0.35 17.67 -3.57
N ASP A 308 -0.44 18.67 -2.71
CA ASP A 308 0.13 20.00 -2.90
C ASP A 308 0.66 20.49 -1.53
N ASP A 309 1.96 20.66 -1.31
CA ASP A 309 3.07 20.33 -2.22
C ASP A 309 3.39 18.82 -2.15
N ASN A 310 4.52 18.43 -1.56
CA ASN A 310 5.06 17.09 -1.65
C ASN A 310 4.23 16.07 -0.85
N GLY A 311 3.97 14.90 -1.43
CA GLY A 311 3.21 13.82 -0.80
C GLY A 311 3.81 12.44 -1.10
N ALA A 312 3.94 11.59 -0.10
CA ALA A 312 4.45 10.24 -0.23
C ALA A 312 3.54 9.29 0.53
N ALA A 313 3.16 8.20 -0.11
CA ALA A 313 2.39 7.13 0.50
C ALA A 313 3.16 5.80 0.42
N PHE A 314 3.00 5.02 1.48
CA PHE A 314 3.64 3.73 1.69
C PHE A 314 2.57 2.71 2.04
N LEU A 315 2.48 1.65 1.23
CA LEU A 315 1.50 0.58 1.41
C LEU A 315 2.26 -0.74 1.61
N SER A 316 1.96 -1.41 2.71
CA SER A 316 2.55 -2.70 3.02
C SER A 316 1.99 -3.84 2.16
N SER A 317 2.74 -4.93 2.08
CA SER A 317 2.29 -6.18 1.45
C SER A 317 1.33 -7.00 2.34
N ASP A 318 1.21 -6.64 3.62
CA ASP A 318 0.42 -7.32 4.64
C ASP A 318 0.07 -6.41 5.83
N ASN A 319 -0.33 -6.95 6.98
CA ASN A 319 -0.69 -6.17 8.16
C ASN A 319 0.52 -5.77 9.03
N ASN A 320 1.76 -6.05 8.63
CA ASN A 320 2.94 -5.58 9.35
C ASN A 320 3.38 -4.20 8.80
N PRO A 321 3.34 -3.12 9.60
CA PRO A 321 3.83 -1.80 9.19
C PRO A 321 5.29 -1.81 8.71
N GLU A 322 6.14 -2.72 9.20
CA GLU A 322 7.54 -2.85 8.74
C GLU A 322 7.63 -3.16 7.24
N ASN A 323 6.61 -3.78 6.67
CA ASN A 323 6.55 -4.10 5.24
C ASN A 323 6.04 -2.93 4.37
N MET A 324 5.86 -1.72 4.91
CA MET A 324 5.33 -0.55 4.18
C MET A 324 6.13 -0.16 2.93
N GLN A 325 7.41 -0.55 2.86
CA GLN A 325 8.27 -0.30 1.69
C GLN A 325 7.98 -1.22 0.50
N ALA A 326 7.08 -2.21 0.66
CA ALA A 326 6.64 -3.06 -0.45
C ALA A 326 6.13 -2.23 -1.63
N HIS A 327 5.38 -1.16 -1.34
CA HIS A 327 4.82 -0.27 -2.35
C HIS A 327 4.93 1.19 -1.92
N GLN A 328 5.65 1.99 -2.71
CA GLN A 328 5.76 3.43 -2.54
C GLN A 328 5.19 4.15 -3.77
N PHE A 329 4.44 5.23 -3.54
CA PHE A 329 3.99 6.14 -4.58
C PHE A 329 4.02 7.57 -4.05
N LEU A 330 4.50 8.51 -4.86
CA LEU A 330 4.78 9.87 -4.41
C LEU A 330 4.56 10.94 -5.48
N VAL A 331 4.39 12.16 -4.98
CA VAL A 331 4.28 13.42 -5.69
C VAL A 331 5.42 14.32 -5.16
N PRO A 332 6.49 14.55 -5.94
CA PRO A 332 7.71 15.26 -5.50
C PRO A 332 7.62 16.79 -5.65
N GLY A 333 6.42 17.32 -5.80
CA GLY A 333 6.09 18.73 -6.00
C GLY A 333 4.60 18.87 -5.72
N PHE A 334 3.85 19.68 -6.48
CA PHE A 334 2.39 19.73 -6.34
C PHE A 334 1.64 19.06 -7.49
N THR A 335 0.38 18.70 -7.27
CA THR A 335 -0.67 18.31 -8.23
C THR A 335 -1.94 19.07 -7.87
N ASN A 336 -2.88 19.27 -8.80
CA ASN A 336 -4.24 19.61 -8.39
C ASN A 336 -4.91 18.38 -7.72
N LEU A 337 -5.96 18.60 -6.93
CA LEU A 337 -6.63 17.55 -6.11
C LEU A 337 -6.94 16.27 -6.87
N ASN A 338 -7.39 16.40 -8.13
CA ASN A 338 -7.78 15.29 -8.99
C ASN A 338 -6.93 15.22 -10.28
N GLN A 339 -5.64 15.60 -10.20
CA GLN A 339 -4.70 15.51 -11.32
C GLN A 339 -3.89 14.21 -11.26
N TYR A 340 -4.39 13.20 -11.95
CA TYR A 340 -3.88 11.84 -11.83
C TYR A 340 -2.64 11.54 -12.68
N ASP A 341 -2.16 12.42 -13.56
CA ASP A 341 -1.18 12.07 -14.60
C ASP A 341 0.01 13.03 -14.71
N LYS A 342 0.23 13.88 -13.70
CA LYS A 342 1.36 14.82 -13.71
C LYS A 342 2.71 14.13 -13.49
N TYR A 343 2.77 13.15 -12.58
CA TYR A 343 3.98 12.40 -12.25
C TYR A 343 3.79 10.91 -12.50
N ILE A 344 4.83 10.25 -13.01
CA ILE A 344 4.78 8.80 -13.24
C ILE A 344 4.81 7.99 -11.93
N PHE A 345 5.39 8.56 -10.87
CA PHE A 345 5.58 7.91 -9.57
C PHE A 345 4.38 8.05 -8.63
N GLN A 346 3.34 8.79 -9.01
CA GLN A 346 2.18 9.01 -8.16
C GLN A 346 1.23 7.79 -8.10
N LYS A 347 1.57 6.70 -8.81
CA LYS A 347 0.75 5.49 -8.98
C LYS A 347 1.54 4.23 -8.73
N THR A 348 0.88 3.22 -8.18
CA THR A 348 1.40 1.85 -8.15
C THR A 348 1.21 1.14 -9.51
N SER A 349 1.94 0.05 -9.69
CA SER A 349 1.54 -1.01 -10.61
C SER A 349 0.28 -1.75 -10.10
N ASN A 350 -0.18 -2.73 -10.88
CA ASN A 350 -1.23 -3.66 -10.45
C ASN A 350 -0.80 -4.43 -9.20
N LEU A 351 -1.59 -4.35 -8.13
CA LEU A 351 -1.38 -5.07 -6.87
C LEU A 351 -2.52 -6.06 -6.68
N ASN A 352 -2.20 -7.34 -6.45
CA ASN A 352 -3.22 -8.33 -6.14
C ASN A 352 -3.44 -8.37 -4.62
N LEU A 353 -4.62 -7.93 -4.16
CA LEU A 353 -4.98 -7.89 -2.75
C LEU A 353 -6.06 -8.94 -2.44
N ASP A 354 -6.02 -9.45 -1.22
CA ASP A 354 -6.92 -10.47 -0.71
C ASP A 354 -8.01 -9.83 0.17
N ALA A 355 -9.26 -10.15 -0.12
CA ALA A 355 -10.42 -9.77 0.64
C ALA A 355 -10.26 -10.12 2.11
N GLY A 356 -10.59 -9.17 2.98
CA GLY A 356 -10.59 -9.37 4.43
C GLY A 356 -9.22 -9.28 5.10
N ARG A 357 -8.11 -9.19 4.35
CA ARG A 357 -6.77 -8.94 4.90
C ARG A 357 -6.55 -7.45 5.17
N PHE A 358 -5.79 -7.14 6.22
CA PHE A 358 -5.36 -5.79 6.53
C PHE A 358 -4.04 -5.45 5.83
N TYR A 359 -3.93 -4.22 5.35
CA TYR A 359 -2.75 -3.63 4.73
C TYR A 359 -2.48 -2.27 5.36
N TYR A 360 -1.30 -2.07 5.93
CA TYR A 360 -0.90 -0.79 6.50
C TYR A 360 -0.66 0.26 5.40
N LEU A 361 -1.22 1.44 5.58
CA LEU A 361 -1.01 2.61 4.73
C LEU A 361 -0.54 3.78 5.59
N GLU A 362 0.58 4.38 5.19
CA GLU A 362 1.10 5.65 5.72
C GLU A 362 1.13 6.71 4.62
N VAL A 363 0.79 7.94 4.97
CA VAL A 363 0.92 9.11 4.09
C VAL A 363 1.67 10.21 4.83
N ASN A 364 2.74 10.69 4.21
CA ASN A 364 3.52 11.84 4.64
C ASN A 364 3.33 12.96 3.62
N HIS A 365 2.89 14.12 4.08
CA HIS A 365 2.62 15.27 3.23
C HIS A 365 3.29 16.52 3.80
N LYS A 366 3.93 17.31 2.94
CA LYS A 366 4.54 18.59 3.28
C LYS A 366 4.03 19.65 2.33
N ALA A 367 3.54 20.76 2.88
CA ALA A 367 3.11 21.90 2.10
C ALA A 367 3.85 23.17 2.51
N GLY A 368 4.42 23.89 1.54
CA GLY A 368 5.11 25.16 1.75
C GLY A 368 4.14 26.32 1.70
N GLY A 369 3.37 26.43 0.62
CA GLY A 369 2.26 27.38 0.57
C GLY A 369 1.35 27.22 -0.64
N GLY A 370 0.18 27.83 -0.57
CA GLY A 370 -0.85 27.70 -1.60
C GLY A 370 -1.96 26.77 -1.16
N SER A 371 -2.33 25.81 -1.99
CA SER A 371 -3.38 24.84 -1.64
C SER A 371 -2.74 23.69 -0.87
N ASN A 372 -3.06 23.51 0.40
CA ASN A 372 -2.48 22.42 1.19
C ASN A 372 -3.42 21.19 1.15
N HIS A 373 -3.12 20.16 0.35
CA HIS A 373 -3.94 18.95 0.29
C HIS A 373 -3.14 17.68 0.04
N PHE A 374 -3.75 16.53 0.34
CA PHE A 374 -3.36 15.24 -0.21
C PHE A 374 -4.58 14.34 -0.39
N GLY A 375 -4.55 13.42 -1.35
CA GLY A 375 -5.65 12.48 -1.60
C GLY A 375 -5.13 11.10 -1.99
N ILE A 376 -5.71 10.04 -1.41
CA ILE A 376 -5.45 8.66 -1.80
C ILE A 376 -6.64 8.12 -2.58
N PHE A 377 -6.33 7.58 -3.75
CA PHE A 377 -7.29 7.06 -4.70
C PHE A 377 -6.93 5.63 -5.07
N TRP A 378 -7.94 4.90 -5.53
CA TRP A 378 -7.75 3.56 -6.05
C TRP A 378 -8.50 3.32 -7.36
N GLN A 379 -8.02 2.31 -8.09
CA GLN A 379 -8.80 1.57 -9.08
C GLN A 379 -9.04 0.18 -8.50
N THR A 380 -10.28 -0.29 -8.54
CA THR A 380 -10.67 -1.55 -7.91
C THR A 380 -11.27 -2.54 -8.92
N PRO A 381 -11.37 -3.84 -8.60
CA PRO A 381 -12.04 -4.84 -9.44
C PRO A 381 -13.53 -4.59 -9.67
N PHE A 382 -14.19 -3.80 -8.81
CA PHE A 382 -15.64 -3.58 -8.81
C PHE A 382 -16.05 -2.16 -9.23
N THR A 383 -15.07 -1.33 -9.60
CA THR A 383 -15.31 0.00 -10.22
C THR A 383 -15.06 -0.06 -11.72
N GLU A 384 -15.60 0.91 -12.47
CA GLU A 384 -15.32 1.03 -13.90
C GLU A 384 -13.81 1.08 -14.20
N PRO A 385 -13.30 0.30 -15.18
CA PRO A 385 -11.88 0.30 -15.51
C PRO A 385 -11.37 1.68 -15.88
N GLY A 386 -10.25 2.09 -15.27
CA GLY A 386 -9.62 3.37 -15.56
C GLY A 386 -10.13 4.55 -14.72
N VAL A 387 -11.21 4.38 -13.94
CA VAL A 387 -11.77 5.44 -13.10
C VAL A 387 -11.13 5.40 -11.72
N TRP A 388 -10.53 6.53 -11.31
CA TRP A 388 -9.98 6.69 -9.96
C TRP A 388 -11.07 7.11 -8.99
N LYS A 389 -11.18 6.41 -7.87
CA LYS A 389 -12.10 6.72 -6.77
C LYS A 389 -11.32 7.05 -5.51
N ARG A 390 -11.75 8.08 -4.78
CA ARG A 390 -11.21 8.37 -3.45
C ARG A 390 -11.62 7.25 -2.50
N ILE A 391 -10.71 6.82 -1.62
CA ILE A 391 -10.98 5.70 -0.71
C ILE A 391 -11.79 6.21 0.49
N PRO A 392 -13.03 5.76 0.71
CA PRO A 392 -13.81 6.13 1.90
C PRO A 392 -13.33 5.39 3.15
N LYS A 393 -13.56 6.01 4.32
CA LYS A 393 -13.16 5.44 5.62
C LYS A 393 -13.77 4.08 5.95
N ILE A 394 -14.83 3.66 5.24
CA ILE A 394 -15.46 2.34 5.44
C ILE A 394 -14.50 1.17 5.20
N TYR A 395 -13.45 1.38 4.40
CA TYR A 395 -12.41 0.38 4.17
C TYR A 395 -11.22 0.50 5.12
N ALA A 396 -11.26 1.43 6.08
CA ALA A 396 -10.11 1.79 6.88
C ALA A 396 -10.32 1.60 8.39
N TYR A 397 -9.21 1.35 9.07
CA TYR A 397 -9.12 1.12 10.50
C TYR A 397 -7.99 1.98 11.05
N ASP A 398 -8.17 2.49 12.26
CA ASP A 398 -7.21 3.36 12.93
C ASP A 398 -5.86 2.66 13.12
N TYR A 399 -4.76 3.42 13.15
CA TYR A 399 -3.46 2.89 13.57
C TYR A 399 -3.27 3.18 15.06
N ALA A 400 -3.41 2.13 15.88
CA ALA A 400 -3.43 2.24 17.34
C ALA A 400 -2.05 2.08 18.01
N CYS A 401 -1.00 1.80 17.24
CA CYS A 401 0.36 1.72 17.75
C CYS A 401 0.99 3.13 17.84
N GLU A 402 1.80 3.39 18.87
CA GLU A 402 2.32 4.74 19.13
C GLU A 402 3.38 5.16 18.06
N VAL A 403 3.61 6.47 17.93
CA VAL A 403 4.51 7.13 16.96
C VAL A 403 5.71 7.78 17.69
N ALA A 404 6.94 7.69 17.17
CA ALA A 404 8.12 7.70 18.04
C ALA A 404 9.37 8.42 17.37
N CYS A 405 10.40 8.95 18.07
CA CYS A 405 11.68 9.64 17.65
C CYS A 405 13.04 8.86 17.89
N ILE A 406 14.21 9.34 17.45
CA ILE A 406 15.55 8.67 17.66
C ILE A 406 16.27 9.20 18.93
N ALA A 407 17.11 8.38 19.60
CA ALA A 407 17.77 8.68 20.87
C ALA A 407 18.88 9.76 20.83
N GLU A 408 18.94 10.61 21.87
CA GLU A 408 19.94 11.68 22.08
C GLU A 408 21.39 11.13 22.21
N ASN A 409 22.37 11.86 21.68
CA ASN A 409 23.81 11.52 21.56
C ASN A 409 24.18 10.53 20.45
N THR A 410 23.23 10.19 19.58
CA THR A 410 23.51 9.38 18.39
C THR A 410 24.33 10.20 17.39
N PRO A 411 25.49 9.72 16.89
CA PRO A 411 26.29 10.43 15.89
C PRO A 411 25.52 10.69 14.60
N CYS A 412 25.70 11.87 14.02
CA CYS A 412 25.04 12.34 12.80
C CYS A 412 25.98 13.28 12.01
N ASP A 413 25.55 13.85 10.89
CA ASP A 413 26.27 14.88 10.11
C ASP A 413 25.28 16.00 9.78
N ASP A 414 25.56 17.22 10.27
CA ASP A 414 24.69 18.40 10.09
C ASP A 414 24.99 19.17 8.80
N GLY A 415 25.94 18.71 7.99
CA GLY A 415 26.33 19.27 6.69
C GLY A 415 27.07 20.61 6.76
N ASN A 416 27.45 21.06 7.97
CA ASN A 416 28.15 22.31 8.18
C ASN A 416 29.68 22.08 8.22
N PRO A 417 30.45 22.63 7.27
CA PRO A 417 31.89 22.36 7.15
C PRO A 417 32.76 23.00 8.26
N PHE A 418 32.14 23.64 9.26
CA PHE A 418 32.79 24.30 10.40
C PHE A 418 32.47 23.65 11.76
N THR A 419 31.80 22.49 11.75
CA THR A 419 31.45 21.73 12.95
C THR A 419 31.97 20.29 12.87
N ASN A 420 32.27 19.67 14.01
CA ASN A 420 32.68 18.27 14.10
C ASN A 420 32.02 17.54 15.28
N ASP A 421 32.10 16.21 15.27
CA ASP A 421 31.56 15.34 16.34
C ASP A 421 30.04 15.46 16.52
N ASP A 422 29.31 15.62 15.40
CA ASP A 422 27.89 15.96 15.41
C ASP A 422 27.02 14.84 15.98
N LYS A 423 26.08 15.24 16.84
CA LYS A 423 25.21 14.34 17.57
C LYS A 423 23.80 14.91 17.64
N ILE A 424 22.84 13.99 17.70
CA ILE A 424 21.43 14.31 17.93
C ILE A 424 21.28 14.87 19.35
N ASP A 425 20.83 16.12 19.45
CA ASP A 425 20.60 16.81 20.72
C ASP A 425 19.23 16.47 21.35
N ALA A 426 18.97 16.98 22.56
CA ALA A 426 17.72 16.79 23.30
C ALA A 426 16.45 17.27 22.56
N ASN A 427 16.60 17.99 21.45
CA ASN A 427 15.54 18.58 20.65
C ASN A 427 15.38 17.91 19.27
N CYS A 428 16.01 16.75 19.06
CA CYS A 428 16.01 16.00 17.79
C CYS A 428 16.75 16.68 16.63
N ASN A 429 17.65 17.63 16.89
CA ASN A 429 18.47 18.25 15.84
C ASN A 429 19.84 17.58 15.78
N CYS A 430 20.35 17.36 14.56
CA CYS A 430 21.77 17.04 14.39
C CYS A 430 22.59 18.31 14.57
N THR A 431 23.46 18.34 15.59
CA THR A 431 24.28 19.53 15.89
C THR A 431 25.71 19.13 16.20
N GLY A 432 26.65 19.82 15.56
CA GLY A 432 28.07 19.64 15.76
C GLY A 432 28.75 20.64 16.69
N THR A 433 29.94 20.28 17.14
CA THR A 433 30.81 21.15 17.95
C THR A 433 31.62 22.07 17.03
N PRO A 434 31.60 23.40 17.19
CA PRO A 434 32.35 24.31 16.32
C PRO A 434 33.87 24.06 16.38
N CYS A 435 34.51 23.91 15.22
CA CYS A 435 35.96 23.72 15.10
C CYS A 435 36.59 24.75 14.15
N SER A 436 37.91 24.94 14.22
CA SER A 436 38.63 25.83 13.31
C SER A 436 39.97 25.22 12.87
N GLY A 437 40.06 24.88 11.58
CA GLY A 437 41.24 24.31 10.92
C GLY A 437 40.91 23.76 9.52
N PRO A 438 41.90 23.55 8.64
CA PRO A 438 41.69 23.02 7.30
C PRO A 438 41.22 21.55 7.25
N ASP A 439 41.21 20.85 8.40
CA ASP A 439 40.79 19.45 8.56
C ASP A 439 39.55 19.31 9.48
N CYS A 440 38.59 20.22 9.37
CA CYS A 440 37.38 20.24 10.21
C CYS A 440 36.30 19.23 9.80
N ASP A 441 36.36 18.69 8.58
CA ASP A 441 35.47 17.63 8.10
C ASP A 441 36.25 16.32 8.03
N SER A 442 35.82 15.32 8.82
CA SER A 442 36.47 14.00 8.86
C SER A 442 35.85 13.12 7.79
N PRO A 443 36.59 12.68 6.74
CA PRO A 443 36.06 11.85 5.65
C PRO A 443 35.62 10.43 6.08
N LEU A 444 35.61 10.15 7.38
CA LEU A 444 35.18 8.89 8.00
C LEU A 444 33.78 8.98 8.65
N ALA A 445 33.08 10.12 8.56
CA ALA A 445 31.70 10.31 9.05
C ALA A 445 30.61 9.92 8.02
N ASN A 446 30.91 9.04 7.07
CA ASN A 446 29.89 8.47 6.18
C ASN A 446 29.13 7.36 6.92
N TYR A 447 27.95 7.66 7.49
CA TYR A 447 26.98 6.62 7.85
C TYR A 447 25.89 6.44 6.79
N GLN A 448 25.64 5.17 6.48
CA GLN A 448 24.53 4.60 5.70
C GLN A 448 23.30 4.42 6.62
N PRO A 449 22.14 5.04 6.35
CA PRO A 449 21.04 5.20 7.33
C PRO A 449 20.23 3.91 7.62
N TYR A 450 19.49 3.86 8.76
CA TYR A 450 18.19 3.17 9.10
C TYR A 450 17.92 3.22 10.64
N GLU A 451 16.72 3.18 11.29
CA GLU A 451 15.27 3.10 10.94
C GLU A 451 14.39 4.06 11.81
N LYS A 452 13.15 4.31 11.35
CA LYS A 452 12.12 5.24 11.86
C LYS A 452 11.47 4.78 13.20
N CYS A 453 11.20 5.71 14.12
CA CYS A 453 10.26 5.63 15.29
C CYS A 453 10.73 5.16 16.72
N SER A 454 11.07 6.04 17.72
CA SER A 454 11.04 5.75 19.23
C SER A 454 10.70 6.89 20.31
N TYR A 455 9.83 6.64 21.32
CA TYR A 455 9.04 7.64 22.12
C TYR A 455 9.77 8.71 22.99
N THR A 456 9.09 9.84 23.32
CA THR A 456 9.59 10.90 24.25
C THR A 456 9.11 10.75 25.72
N GLY A 457 9.89 11.27 26.67
CA GLY A 457 9.71 11.06 28.13
C GLY A 457 9.37 12.30 28.99
N GLN A 458 8.81 13.39 28.45
CA GLN A 458 8.52 14.64 29.21
C GLN A 458 7.01 14.87 29.39
N ILE A 459 6.61 15.70 30.36
CA ILE A 459 5.18 16.05 30.59
C ILE A 459 4.97 17.55 30.78
N ALA A 460 4.01 18.09 30.03
CA ALA A 460 3.60 19.49 30.07
C ALA A 460 2.99 19.91 31.43
N ALA A 461 3.06 21.19 31.74
CA ALA A 461 2.56 21.76 33.00
C ALA A 461 1.04 22.05 33.00
N LEU A 462 0.27 21.26 32.25
CA LEU A 462 -1.15 21.46 32.01
C LEU A 462 -2.01 20.51 32.86
N PRO A 463 -3.16 20.96 33.40
CA PRO A 463 -4.06 20.10 34.19
C PRO A 463 -4.47 18.82 33.48
N GLU A 464 -4.74 18.86 32.17
CA GLU A 464 -5.16 17.73 31.35
C GLU A 464 -4.08 16.65 31.17
N SER A 465 -2.81 16.99 31.39
CA SER A 465 -1.68 16.04 31.36
C SER A 465 -1.41 15.38 32.71
N ASN A 466 -2.26 15.62 33.72
CA ASN A 466 -2.05 15.19 35.10
C ASN A 466 -3.32 14.53 35.68
N TRP A 467 -3.14 13.41 36.37
CA TRP A 467 -4.22 12.80 37.15
C TRP A 467 -4.30 13.43 38.54
N LEU A 468 -5.52 13.73 39.02
CA LEU A 468 -5.77 14.31 40.34
C LEU A 468 -6.93 13.61 41.05
N SER A 469 -6.69 13.19 42.30
CA SER A 469 -7.71 12.65 43.20
C SER A 469 -7.97 13.60 44.35
N CYS A 470 -9.22 14.04 44.50
CA CYS A 470 -9.67 14.93 45.58
C CYS A 470 -10.53 14.24 46.65
N GLN A 471 -10.80 12.94 46.48
CA GLN A 471 -11.53 12.12 47.44
C GLN A 471 -10.73 10.85 47.72
N ALA A 472 -10.40 10.61 48.99
CA ALA A 472 -9.78 9.36 49.40
C ALA A 472 -10.79 8.20 49.27
N SER A 473 -10.29 7.02 48.95
CA SER A 473 -11.12 5.82 48.76
C SER A 473 -10.44 4.59 49.36
N VAL A 474 -11.16 3.48 49.43
CA VAL A 474 -10.62 2.19 49.88
C VAL A 474 -9.61 1.69 48.86
N SER A 475 -8.39 1.38 49.32
CA SER A 475 -7.32 0.85 48.47
C SER A 475 -7.52 -0.63 48.14
N PRO A 476 -7.08 -1.10 46.96
CA PRO A 476 -7.02 -2.53 46.63
C PRO A 476 -6.17 -3.34 47.60
N ASN A 477 -5.18 -2.73 48.25
CA ASN A 477 -4.42 -3.35 49.33
C ASN A 477 -5.11 -3.08 50.68
N PRO A 478 -5.68 -4.09 51.37
CA PRO A 478 -6.38 -3.89 52.64
C PRO A 478 -5.52 -3.29 53.75
N ALA A 479 -4.18 -3.36 53.64
CA ALA A 479 -3.26 -2.70 54.57
C ALA A 479 -3.21 -1.16 54.41
N ARG A 480 -3.84 -0.60 53.38
CA ARG A 480 -3.89 0.83 53.06
C ARG A 480 -5.33 1.36 53.16
N THR A 481 -5.85 1.59 54.36
CA THR A 481 -7.25 1.99 54.54
C THR A 481 -7.47 3.51 54.42
N ASN A 482 -8.30 3.93 53.45
CA ASN A 482 -8.86 5.27 53.27
C ASN A 482 -7.83 6.40 53.01
N VAL A 483 -7.11 6.29 51.88
CA VAL A 483 -6.04 7.21 51.44
C VAL A 483 -6.21 7.56 49.94
N HIS A 484 -5.38 8.47 49.40
CA HIS A 484 -5.27 8.62 47.95
C HIS A 484 -4.33 7.57 47.39
N TRP A 485 -4.76 6.88 46.35
CA TRP A 485 -3.97 5.84 45.72
C TRP A 485 -4.22 5.79 44.21
N ILE A 486 -3.24 5.27 43.49
CA ILE A 486 -3.34 4.93 42.07
C ILE A 486 -2.72 3.55 41.86
N SER A 487 -3.41 2.70 41.10
CA SER A 487 -2.98 1.34 40.78
C SER A 487 -2.76 1.22 39.28
N TYR A 488 -1.66 0.60 38.90
CA TYR A 488 -1.31 0.26 37.53
C TYR A 488 -1.47 -1.26 37.36
N ASP A 489 -2.26 -1.70 36.39
CA ASP A 489 -2.30 -3.08 35.89
C ASP A 489 -1.50 -3.12 34.59
N LEU A 490 -0.39 -3.87 34.59
CA LEU A 490 0.48 -4.01 33.42
C LEU A 490 -0.06 -5.04 32.40
N GLY A 491 -1.22 -5.64 32.64
CA GLY A 491 -1.86 -6.64 31.78
C GLY A 491 -1.33 -8.07 31.97
N GLN A 492 -0.04 -8.22 32.25
CA GLN A 492 0.63 -9.49 32.58
C GLN A 492 1.78 -9.30 33.59
N GLU A 493 2.37 -10.41 34.05
CA GLU A 493 3.48 -10.36 35.00
C GLU A 493 4.81 -10.04 34.31
N TYR A 494 5.51 -9.01 34.77
CA TYR A 494 6.80 -8.60 34.25
C TYR A 494 7.87 -8.63 35.33
N LYS A 495 9.11 -8.88 34.92
CA LYS A 495 10.30 -8.65 35.76
C LYS A 495 10.63 -7.17 35.75
N LEU A 496 10.28 -6.47 36.82
CA LEU A 496 10.43 -5.02 36.96
C LEU A 496 11.82 -4.67 37.49
N THR A 497 12.48 -3.70 36.87
CA THR A 497 13.82 -3.25 37.28
C THR A 497 13.77 -1.86 37.88
N THR A 498 13.91 -0.79 37.11
CA THR A 498 13.83 0.59 37.60
C THR A 498 12.48 1.20 37.26
N SER A 499 12.13 2.32 37.88
CA SER A 499 11.00 3.15 37.44
C SER A 499 11.40 4.62 37.34
N GLN A 500 10.58 5.38 36.62
CA GLN A 500 10.64 6.83 36.53
C GLN A 500 9.24 7.35 36.87
N VAL A 501 9.16 8.39 37.68
CA VAL A 501 7.89 8.97 38.14
C VAL A 501 7.88 10.46 37.82
N TRP A 502 6.80 10.93 37.21
CA TRP A 502 6.50 12.34 37.02
C TRP A 502 5.39 12.69 38.00
N ASN A 503 5.72 13.50 39.01
CA ASN A 503 4.74 13.98 39.97
C ASN A 503 3.80 15.03 39.34
N TYR A 504 2.72 15.39 40.05
CA TYR A 504 1.75 16.38 39.58
C TYR A 504 2.40 17.73 39.23
N ASN A 505 2.38 18.11 37.96
CA ASN A 505 3.17 19.20 37.39
C ASN A 505 2.35 20.42 36.94
N VAL A 506 1.22 20.71 37.56
CA VAL A 506 0.45 21.92 37.23
C VAL A 506 1.09 23.14 37.89
N ALA A 507 1.41 24.18 37.10
CA ALA A 507 2.01 25.41 37.58
C ALA A 507 1.21 26.02 38.75
N ASN A 508 1.91 26.43 39.81
CA ASN A 508 1.33 26.93 41.08
C ASN A 508 0.50 25.92 41.89
N GLU A 509 0.39 24.66 41.45
CA GLU A 509 -0.34 23.60 42.15
C GLU A 509 0.50 22.35 42.44
N VAL A 510 1.81 22.41 42.24
CA VAL A 510 2.76 21.29 42.42
C VAL A 510 2.74 20.67 43.83
N SER A 511 2.20 21.39 44.82
CA SER A 511 1.96 20.89 46.17
C SER A 511 0.88 19.81 46.27
N LYS A 512 0.08 19.64 45.22
CA LYS A 512 -0.88 18.53 45.08
C LYS A 512 -0.20 17.23 44.67
N GLY A 513 1.12 17.21 44.39
CA GLY A 513 1.85 15.98 44.12
C GLY A 513 1.80 14.96 45.26
N PHE A 514 2.00 13.69 44.93
CA PHE A 514 2.17 12.63 45.93
C PHE A 514 3.43 12.89 46.76
N GLN A 515 3.33 12.71 48.07
CA GLN A 515 4.40 12.85 49.06
C GLN A 515 4.26 11.73 50.10
N ASN A 516 5.38 11.22 50.61
CA ASN A 516 5.42 10.07 51.53
C ASN A 516 4.56 8.91 51.00
N VAL A 517 5.07 8.23 49.97
CA VAL A 517 4.35 7.24 49.16
C VAL A 517 4.78 5.84 49.57
N SER A 518 3.79 4.99 49.85
CA SER A 518 4.01 3.56 49.94
C SER A 518 3.83 2.93 48.57
N VAL A 519 4.77 2.08 48.18
CA VAL A 519 4.76 1.38 46.90
C VAL A 519 4.60 -0.10 47.20
N ASP A 520 3.50 -0.67 46.71
CA ASP A 520 3.15 -2.08 46.84
C ASP A 520 3.07 -2.73 45.45
N TYR A 521 3.25 -4.04 45.36
CA TYR A 521 3.13 -4.81 44.13
C TYR A 521 2.37 -6.12 44.36
N SER A 522 1.81 -6.66 43.28
CA SER A 522 1.06 -7.92 43.30
C SER A 522 1.10 -8.62 41.94
N SER A 523 0.98 -9.94 41.94
CA SER A 523 0.80 -10.75 40.72
C SER A 523 -0.67 -10.96 40.35
N ASP A 524 -1.58 -10.92 41.33
CA ASP A 524 -2.99 -11.32 41.20
C ASP A 524 -3.99 -10.18 41.49
N GLY A 525 -3.51 -9.03 41.96
CA GLY A 525 -4.32 -7.86 42.33
C GLY A 525 -5.04 -7.99 43.68
N ASN A 526 -4.90 -9.13 44.36
CA ASN A 526 -5.57 -9.44 45.63
C ASN A 526 -4.58 -9.57 46.79
N SER A 527 -3.43 -10.19 46.52
CA SER A 527 -2.34 -10.46 47.46
C SER A 527 -1.22 -9.45 47.24
N TRP A 528 -1.01 -8.54 48.19
CA TRP A 528 -0.09 -7.40 48.02
C TRP A 528 1.16 -7.53 48.89
N THR A 529 2.31 -7.19 48.32
CA THR A 529 3.60 -7.11 49.02
C THR A 529 4.15 -5.68 48.95
N THR A 530 4.63 -5.15 50.07
CA THR A 530 5.22 -3.80 50.11
C THR A 530 6.65 -3.81 49.59
N LEU A 531 6.92 -3.01 48.55
CA LEU A 531 8.27 -2.75 48.06
C LEU A 531 9.03 -1.81 49.01
N GLY A 532 8.37 -0.73 49.45
CA GLY A 532 8.96 0.24 50.36
C GLY A 532 8.15 1.53 50.50
N ASN A 533 8.67 2.44 51.33
CA ASN A 533 8.13 3.78 51.52
C ASN A 533 9.14 4.82 51.01
N TYR A 534 8.66 5.80 50.23
CA TYR A 534 9.49 6.73 49.48
C TYR A 534 9.00 8.17 49.66
N ASN A 535 9.95 9.10 49.75
CA ASN A 535 9.64 10.54 49.80
C ASN A 535 9.83 11.12 48.40
N TRP A 536 8.73 11.39 47.72
CA TRP A 536 8.78 11.91 46.35
C TRP A 536 8.90 13.44 46.32
N PRO A 537 9.77 14.00 45.46
CA PRO A 537 9.88 15.43 45.28
C PRO A 537 8.63 15.99 44.58
N GLN A 538 8.32 17.26 44.85
CA GLN A 538 7.32 17.98 44.05
C GLN A 538 7.84 18.17 42.62
N ALA A 539 6.90 18.29 41.67
CA ALA A 539 7.25 18.70 40.32
C ALA A 539 7.65 20.19 40.29
N THR A 540 8.32 20.62 39.23
CA THR A 540 8.81 22.00 39.12
C THR A 540 7.71 22.98 38.72
N GLY A 541 6.65 22.50 38.05
CA GLY A 541 5.62 23.32 37.42
C GLY A 541 6.02 23.83 36.04
N ASP A 542 7.17 23.38 35.52
CA ASP A 542 7.71 23.80 34.21
C ASP A 542 7.26 22.85 33.10
N ALA A 543 7.16 23.37 31.87
CA ALA A 543 6.76 22.60 30.69
C ALA A 543 7.74 21.48 30.30
N ASN A 544 8.98 21.52 30.79
CA ASN A 544 10.04 20.55 30.53
C ASN A 544 10.31 19.60 31.72
N TYR A 545 9.35 19.43 32.62
CA TYR A 545 9.49 18.55 33.78
C TYR A 545 9.70 17.09 33.34
N SER A 546 10.88 16.54 33.65
CA SER A 546 11.35 15.22 33.26
C SER A 546 11.15 14.14 34.34
N GLY A 547 10.45 14.48 35.42
CA GLY A 547 10.21 13.56 36.52
C GLY A 547 11.46 13.29 37.36
N PHE A 548 11.45 12.19 38.09
CA PHE A 548 12.56 11.72 38.90
C PHE A 548 12.65 10.19 38.85
N ALA A 549 13.82 9.64 39.17
CA ALA A 549 14.00 8.20 39.29
C ALA A 549 13.12 7.65 40.43
N GLY A 550 12.22 6.74 40.08
CA GLY A 550 11.33 6.08 41.01
C GLY A 550 11.98 4.88 41.72
N PRO A 551 11.19 4.10 42.47
CA PRO A 551 11.65 2.88 43.14
C PRO A 551 12.37 1.90 42.21
N ASN A 552 13.43 1.28 42.71
CA ASN A 552 14.06 0.13 42.07
C ASN A 552 13.39 -1.15 42.57
N PHE A 553 12.78 -1.89 41.65
CA PHE A 553 12.09 -3.16 41.86
C PHE A 553 13.05 -4.36 41.83
N GLN A 554 14.34 -4.16 41.56
CA GLN A 554 15.40 -5.18 41.69
C GLN A 554 15.13 -6.51 40.97
N GLY A 555 14.34 -6.49 39.89
CA GLY A 555 13.96 -7.69 39.15
C GLY A 555 12.81 -8.48 39.79
N ILE A 556 11.99 -7.85 40.63
CA ILE A 556 10.76 -8.44 41.17
C ILE A 556 9.76 -8.69 40.05
N LYS A 557 9.09 -9.85 40.09
CA LYS A 557 7.98 -10.16 39.20
C LYS A 557 6.68 -9.57 39.77
N ALA A 558 5.98 -8.77 38.98
CA ALA A 558 4.68 -8.22 39.34
C ALA A 558 3.85 -7.87 38.09
N ARG A 559 2.53 -7.93 38.22
CA ARG A 559 1.56 -7.43 37.24
C ARG A 559 0.95 -6.11 37.68
N TYR A 560 0.70 -5.96 38.98
CA TYR A 560 0.07 -4.81 39.57
C TYR A 560 1.07 -4.01 40.41
N ILE A 561 1.01 -2.68 40.30
CA ILE A 561 1.81 -1.75 41.11
C ILE A 561 0.86 -0.72 41.70
N LEU A 562 0.98 -0.48 43.01
CA LEU A 562 0.11 0.42 43.75
C LEU A 562 0.94 1.50 44.44
N PHE A 563 0.58 2.76 44.19
CA PHE A 563 1.11 3.90 44.92
C PHE A 563 0.03 4.44 45.85
N SER A 564 0.32 4.51 47.15
CA SER A 564 -0.60 4.99 48.17
C SER A 564 0.05 6.08 49.02
N THR A 565 -0.68 7.14 49.34
CA THR A 565 -0.18 8.12 50.31
C THR A 565 -0.18 7.54 51.72
N ILE A 566 0.86 7.81 52.50
CA ILE A 566 0.97 7.36 53.91
C ILE A 566 0.25 8.32 54.87
N ALA A 567 -0.05 9.55 54.44
CA ALA A 567 -0.72 10.56 55.26
C ALA A 567 -2.26 10.34 55.35
N ALA A 568 -2.87 10.92 56.39
CA ALA A 568 -4.32 10.89 56.62
C ALA A 568 -5.12 11.49 55.44
N PRO A 569 -6.37 11.04 55.19
CA PRO A 569 -7.21 11.55 54.11
C PRO A 569 -7.38 13.07 54.24
N GLY A 570 -6.99 13.81 53.19
CA GLY A 570 -6.89 15.27 53.19
C GLY A 570 -6.86 15.85 51.78
N ALA A 571 -6.22 17.02 51.61
CA ALA A 571 -6.17 17.76 50.34
C ALA A 571 -5.75 16.91 49.13
N CYS A 572 -6.27 17.24 47.94
CA CYS A 572 -6.09 16.47 46.72
C CYS A 572 -4.65 16.03 46.46
N LYS A 573 -4.51 14.84 45.86
CA LYS A 573 -3.23 14.22 45.51
C LYS A 573 -3.24 13.78 44.06
N GLY A 574 -2.19 14.12 43.32
CA GLY A 574 -2.10 13.85 41.89
C GLY A 574 -0.73 13.35 41.46
N ILE A 575 -0.69 12.77 40.28
CA ILE A 575 0.51 12.26 39.61
C ILE A 575 0.35 12.49 38.11
N ALA A 576 1.45 12.73 37.41
CA ALA A 576 1.41 12.92 35.96
C ALA A 576 1.56 11.59 35.22
N LYS A 577 2.65 10.86 35.50
CA LYS A 577 2.98 9.58 34.86
C LYS A 577 3.87 8.74 35.76
N ALA A 578 3.84 7.44 35.54
CA ALA A 578 4.85 6.52 36.03
C ALA A 578 5.22 5.56 34.92
N ALA A 579 6.52 5.33 34.73
CA ALA A 579 7.05 4.38 33.78
C ALA A 579 7.85 3.32 34.53
N PHE A 580 7.64 2.05 34.18
CA PHE A 580 8.32 0.92 34.80
C PHE A 580 9.20 0.26 33.74
N LYS A 581 10.51 0.18 34.00
CA LYS A 581 11.43 -0.53 33.14
C LYS A 581 11.28 -2.02 33.39
N VAL A 582 10.68 -2.69 32.42
CA VAL A 582 10.47 -4.13 32.44
C VAL A 582 11.58 -4.82 31.65
N VAL A 583 11.99 -6.01 32.09
CA VAL A 583 12.64 -6.95 31.18
C VAL A 583 11.51 -7.67 30.47
N SER A 584 11.30 -7.34 29.20
CA SER A 584 10.42 -8.11 28.34
C SER A 584 11.05 -9.50 28.19
N CYS A 585 10.41 -10.49 28.79
CA CYS A 585 10.78 -11.87 28.61
C CYS A 585 9.86 -12.42 27.53
N PRO A 586 10.38 -12.80 26.36
CA PRO A 586 9.56 -13.48 25.36
C PRO A 586 8.92 -14.72 25.97
N SER A 587 7.72 -15.11 25.51
CA SER A 587 7.03 -16.29 26.06
C SER A 587 7.95 -17.51 26.05
N GLN A 588 7.89 -18.35 27.08
CA GLN A 588 8.72 -19.55 27.13
C GLN A 588 8.60 -20.35 25.81
N GLY A 589 9.73 -20.64 25.16
CA GLY A 589 9.74 -21.30 23.85
C GLY A 589 9.78 -20.36 22.63
N THR A 590 9.79 -19.04 22.84
CA THR A 590 10.01 -18.06 21.76
C THR A 590 11.43 -18.19 21.23
N ALA A 591 11.55 -18.30 19.91
CA ALA A 591 12.83 -18.41 19.24
C ALA A 591 13.72 -17.17 19.47
N CYS A 592 15.01 -17.39 19.60
CA CYS A 592 16.03 -16.37 19.83
C CYS A 592 17.38 -16.83 19.25
N ASP A 593 18.42 -16.02 19.40
CA ASP A 593 19.81 -16.35 19.03
C ASP A 593 20.67 -16.06 20.26
N ASP A 594 21.29 -17.09 20.84
CA ASP A 594 22.10 -16.94 22.06
C ASP A 594 23.55 -16.47 21.78
N GLY A 595 23.87 -16.26 20.49
CA GLY A 595 25.17 -15.82 20.03
C GLY A 595 26.24 -16.92 20.10
N ASP A 596 25.87 -18.16 20.45
CA ASP A 596 26.71 -19.34 20.30
C ASP A 596 26.49 -19.96 18.91
N PRO A 597 27.40 -19.75 17.95
CA PRO A 597 27.30 -20.30 16.60
C PRO A 597 27.36 -21.83 16.56
N GLY A 598 27.60 -22.47 17.72
CA GLY A 598 27.54 -23.90 17.93
C GLY A 598 26.17 -24.40 18.38
N THR A 599 25.07 -23.62 18.37
CA THR A 599 23.71 -24.04 18.77
C THR A 599 22.59 -23.63 17.78
N VAL A 600 21.47 -24.37 17.77
CA VAL A 600 20.25 -24.16 16.97
C VAL A 600 19.00 -24.31 17.82
N ALA A 601 17.90 -23.75 17.30
CA ALA A 601 16.58 -23.79 17.94
C ALA A 601 16.61 -23.13 19.32
N ASP A 602 17.36 -22.03 19.42
CA ASP A 602 17.53 -21.30 20.65
C ASP A 602 16.19 -20.70 21.04
N GLN A 603 15.82 -20.93 22.29
CA GLN A 603 14.56 -20.48 22.83
C GLN A 603 14.78 -19.88 24.20
N TYR A 604 13.97 -18.87 24.51
CA TYR A 604 13.96 -18.29 25.84
C TYR A 604 13.39 -19.27 26.87
N ASN A 605 14.15 -19.52 27.94
CA ASN A 605 13.73 -20.32 29.09
C ASN A 605 13.00 -19.47 30.16
N ASN A 606 12.55 -20.11 31.25
CA ASN A 606 11.80 -19.46 32.34
C ASN A 606 12.57 -18.38 33.12
N ASP A 607 13.88 -18.32 32.93
CA ASP A 607 14.78 -17.34 33.54
C ASP A 607 15.22 -16.26 32.53
N CYS A 608 14.57 -16.20 31.35
CA CYS A 608 14.81 -15.25 30.28
C CYS A 608 16.22 -15.36 29.66
N GLN A 609 16.80 -16.56 29.66
CA GLN A 609 18.05 -16.86 28.98
C GLN A 609 17.73 -17.49 27.63
N CYS A 610 18.30 -16.93 26.57
CA CYS A 610 18.33 -17.58 25.27
C CYS A 610 19.35 -18.71 25.33
N GLN A 611 18.92 -19.94 25.05
CA GLN A 611 19.79 -21.11 25.05
C GLN A 611 19.41 -22.02 23.89
N GLY A 612 20.40 -22.39 23.08
CA GLY A 612 20.26 -23.28 21.94
C GLY A 612 20.57 -24.75 22.22
N VAL A 613 20.20 -25.58 21.25
CA VAL A 613 20.56 -26.99 21.15
C VAL A 613 21.76 -27.11 20.21
N ASN A 614 22.89 -27.67 20.62
CA ASN A 614 24.12 -27.64 19.81
C ASN A 614 23.94 -27.98 18.29
N LEU A 615 24.35 -27.06 17.42
CA LEU A 615 24.58 -27.23 15.98
C LEU A 615 25.77 -28.16 15.77
N LEU A 616 25.51 -29.28 15.11
CA LEU A 616 26.56 -30.03 14.44
C LEU A 616 26.80 -29.40 13.05
N GLN A 617 28.07 -29.07 12.78
CA GLN A 617 28.59 -28.29 11.66
C GLN A 617 28.28 -28.86 10.24
N ASN A 618 28.34 -27.96 9.25
CA ASN A 618 28.43 -28.27 7.81
C ASN A 618 29.88 -28.65 7.44
N ILE A 619 30.13 -29.90 7.05
CA ILE A 619 31.51 -30.40 6.89
C ILE A 619 31.74 -31.12 5.53
N CYS A 620 30.73 -31.26 4.67
CA CYS A 620 30.80 -32.19 3.54
C CYS A 620 31.33 -33.59 4.00
N ASP A 621 30.87 -34.12 5.14
CA ASP A 621 31.42 -35.36 5.71
C ASP A 621 31.21 -36.58 4.82
N ASN A 622 30.15 -36.55 4.02
CA ASN A 622 29.71 -37.68 3.22
C ASN A 622 30.13 -37.52 1.75
N LEU A 623 30.73 -38.58 1.19
CA LEU A 623 31.00 -38.71 -0.25
C LEU A 623 29.71 -38.71 -1.07
N THR A 624 28.69 -39.37 -0.54
CA THR A 624 27.34 -39.41 -1.13
C THR A 624 26.30 -39.16 -0.05
N LEU A 625 25.34 -38.27 -0.30
CA LEU A 625 24.21 -38.00 0.60
C LEU A 625 22.91 -38.43 -0.07
N SER A 626 22.17 -39.34 0.57
CA SER A 626 20.87 -39.83 0.09
C SER A 626 19.79 -39.47 1.09
N LEU A 627 18.83 -38.63 0.67
CA LEU A 627 17.81 -38.06 1.57
C LEU A 627 16.49 -38.86 1.60
N GLY A 628 16.32 -39.84 0.70
CA GLY A 628 15.09 -40.64 0.58
C GLY A 628 13.83 -39.79 0.31
N ASP A 629 12.66 -40.32 0.68
CA ASP A 629 11.36 -39.63 0.64
C ASP A 629 11.01 -39.07 2.03
N THR A 630 11.56 -37.90 2.33
CA THR A 630 11.35 -37.21 3.62
C THR A 630 10.99 -35.75 3.39
N LEU A 631 10.16 -35.13 4.24
CA LEU A 631 9.82 -33.71 4.12
C LEU A 631 11.03 -32.82 4.45
N LEU A 632 11.47 -32.00 3.49
CA LEU A 632 12.60 -31.08 3.65
C LEU A 632 12.12 -29.69 4.07
N LEU A 633 12.79 -29.14 5.08
CA LEU A 633 12.66 -27.75 5.54
C LEU A 633 13.89 -26.94 5.12
N SER A 634 13.81 -25.62 5.26
CA SER A 634 14.86 -24.70 4.83
C SER A 634 16.22 -25.05 5.42
N ASN A 635 17.12 -25.55 4.58
CA ASN A 635 18.47 -25.98 4.97
C ASN A 635 19.37 -26.17 3.73
N ASN A 636 20.67 -26.34 3.98
CA ASN A 636 21.68 -26.69 2.99
C ASN A 636 22.08 -28.15 3.14
N TYR A 637 21.94 -28.92 2.06
CA TYR A 637 22.32 -30.33 2.00
C TYR A 637 23.50 -30.48 1.04
N SER A 638 24.58 -31.09 1.50
CA SER A 638 25.84 -31.15 0.76
C SER A 638 26.50 -32.52 0.78
N ALA A 639 27.15 -32.88 -0.33
CA ALA A 639 27.96 -34.09 -0.46
C ALA A 639 29.21 -33.81 -1.31
N LYS A 640 30.34 -34.46 -0.98
CA LYS A 640 31.61 -34.26 -1.70
C LYS A 640 31.51 -34.62 -3.18
N ASN A 641 30.74 -35.64 -3.53
CA ASN A 641 30.58 -36.07 -4.92
C ASN A 641 29.12 -36.06 -5.35
N ARG A 642 28.26 -36.88 -4.72
CA ARG A 642 26.90 -37.12 -5.20
C ARG A 642 25.84 -36.86 -4.13
N LEU A 643 24.80 -36.11 -4.47
CA LEU A 643 23.63 -35.93 -3.61
C LEU A 643 22.38 -36.44 -4.34
N GLU A 644 21.58 -37.27 -3.69
CA GLU A 644 20.32 -37.78 -4.25
C GLU A 644 19.14 -37.57 -3.29
N SER A 645 17.95 -37.31 -3.85
CA SER A 645 16.75 -37.06 -3.06
C SER A 645 15.47 -37.45 -3.80
N GLU A 646 14.53 -38.05 -3.08
CA GLU A 646 13.15 -38.35 -3.51
C GLU A 646 12.14 -37.49 -2.71
N SER A 647 12.62 -36.45 -2.03
CA SER A 647 11.88 -35.73 -0.99
C SER A 647 10.90 -34.68 -1.49
N THR A 648 9.86 -34.41 -0.70
CA THR A 648 9.02 -33.21 -0.87
C THR A 648 9.58 -32.03 -0.07
N ILE A 649 9.62 -30.83 -0.68
CA ILE A 649 9.93 -29.58 0.04
C ILE A 649 8.62 -28.89 0.47
N SER A 650 8.54 -28.55 1.75
CA SER A 650 7.37 -27.87 2.33
C SER A 650 7.17 -26.44 1.76
N THR A 651 5.96 -25.90 1.83
CA THR A 651 5.62 -24.56 1.31
C THR A 651 6.41 -23.45 2.01
N MET A 652 6.77 -22.39 1.28
CA MET A 652 7.50 -21.22 1.79
C MET A 652 8.90 -21.52 2.36
N GLN A 653 9.53 -22.61 1.92
CA GLN A 653 10.88 -22.97 2.33
C GLN A 653 11.93 -22.56 1.29
N THR A 654 13.17 -22.38 1.74
CA THR A 654 14.35 -22.21 0.88
C THR A 654 15.32 -23.36 1.12
N VAL A 655 15.44 -24.27 0.15
CA VAL A 655 16.31 -25.46 0.25
C VAL A 655 17.40 -25.39 -0.80
N SER A 656 18.65 -25.64 -0.39
CA SER A 656 19.81 -25.64 -1.29
C SER A 656 20.54 -26.96 -1.30
N PHE A 657 20.80 -27.52 -2.49
CA PHE A 657 21.58 -28.74 -2.70
C PHE A 657 22.94 -28.41 -3.35
N TYR A 658 24.00 -28.99 -2.78
CA TYR A 658 25.36 -28.87 -3.28
C TYR A 658 25.99 -30.26 -3.43
N GLY A 659 26.26 -30.66 -4.67
CA GLY A 659 26.98 -31.90 -4.97
C GLY A 659 28.27 -31.56 -5.72
N GLY A 660 29.41 -32.09 -5.30
CA GLY A 660 30.68 -31.74 -5.96
C GLY A 660 30.79 -32.22 -7.41
N GLU A 661 30.07 -33.28 -7.78
CA GLU A 661 30.09 -33.87 -9.12
C GLU A 661 28.68 -34.08 -9.68
N GLU A 662 27.73 -34.52 -8.84
CA GLU A 662 26.39 -34.89 -9.29
C GLU A 662 25.32 -34.57 -8.23
N ILE A 663 24.18 -34.07 -8.69
CA ILE A 663 22.93 -33.99 -7.91
C ILE A 663 21.87 -34.73 -8.71
N GLU A 664 21.27 -35.76 -8.12
CA GLU A 664 20.24 -36.58 -8.74
C GLU A 664 18.91 -36.43 -8.01
N LEU A 665 17.96 -35.75 -8.63
CA LEU A 665 16.58 -35.65 -8.14
C LEU A 665 15.80 -36.85 -8.66
N LEU A 666 15.53 -37.79 -7.76
CA LEU A 666 14.91 -39.08 -8.06
C LEU A 666 13.37 -38.93 -8.12
N PRO A 667 12.66 -39.83 -8.84
CA PRO A 667 11.20 -39.77 -8.97
C PRO A 667 10.50 -39.81 -7.59
N GLY A 668 9.74 -38.76 -7.28
CA GLY A 668 9.17 -38.52 -5.94
C GLY A 668 9.56 -37.15 -5.37
N PHE A 669 10.66 -36.57 -5.88
CA PHE A 669 11.06 -35.23 -5.50
C PHE A 669 10.06 -34.17 -5.99
N GLU A 670 9.48 -33.41 -5.06
CA GLU A 670 8.42 -32.44 -5.33
C GLU A 670 8.66 -31.10 -4.61
N THR A 671 8.35 -30.00 -5.28
CA THR A 671 8.32 -28.66 -4.66
C THR A 671 6.89 -28.15 -4.57
N GLN A 672 6.51 -27.62 -3.41
CA GLN A 672 5.20 -27.00 -3.21
C GLN A 672 5.23 -25.50 -3.59
N ALA A 673 4.07 -24.87 -3.79
CA ALA A 673 3.97 -23.47 -4.21
C ALA A 673 4.71 -22.50 -3.25
N ASN A 674 5.25 -21.40 -3.80
CA ASN A 674 6.01 -20.36 -3.09
C ASN A 674 7.31 -20.85 -2.41
N THR A 675 7.88 -21.96 -2.89
CA THR A 675 9.16 -22.51 -2.41
C THR A 675 10.30 -22.07 -3.32
N VAL A 676 11.46 -21.81 -2.75
CA VAL A 676 12.68 -21.48 -3.50
C VAL A 676 13.65 -22.65 -3.37
N PHE A 677 13.98 -23.31 -4.48
CA PHE A 677 14.91 -24.43 -4.50
C PHE A 677 16.13 -24.10 -5.35
N TRP A 678 17.32 -24.26 -4.75
CA TRP A 678 18.60 -24.05 -5.40
C TRP A 678 19.38 -25.35 -5.48
N ALA A 679 19.96 -25.64 -6.64
CA ALA A 679 20.86 -26.77 -6.80
C ALA A 679 22.08 -26.33 -7.62
N ALA A 680 23.27 -26.65 -7.13
CA ALA A 680 24.51 -26.31 -7.80
C ALA A 680 25.50 -27.46 -7.72
N ILE A 681 26.17 -27.74 -8.84
CA ILE A 681 27.37 -28.58 -8.84
C ILE A 681 28.53 -27.68 -8.46
N ASP A 682 29.02 -27.84 -7.24
CA ASP A 682 30.04 -26.98 -6.67
C ASP A 682 30.99 -27.79 -5.77
N VAL A 683 32.29 -27.67 -6.01
CA VAL A 683 33.32 -28.48 -5.36
C VAL A 683 33.52 -28.00 -3.92
N CYS A 684 33.46 -28.92 -2.95
CA CYS A 684 33.67 -28.55 -1.55
C CYS A 684 35.05 -27.87 -1.36
N PRO A 685 35.16 -26.82 -0.52
CA PRO A 685 36.31 -25.92 -0.46
C PRO A 685 37.70 -26.57 -0.29
N GLU A 686 37.78 -27.77 0.30
CA GLU A 686 39.06 -28.49 0.49
C GLU A 686 39.67 -29.06 -0.81
N LEU A 687 38.90 -29.25 -1.89
CA LEU A 687 39.42 -29.78 -3.17
C LEU A 687 40.01 -28.69 -4.09
N ALA A 688 39.74 -27.42 -3.82
CA ALA A 688 40.31 -26.30 -4.57
C ALA A 688 41.83 -26.14 -4.34
N ALA A 689 42.37 -26.68 -3.25
CA ALA A 689 43.78 -26.56 -2.88
C ALA A 689 44.73 -27.56 -3.58
N LEU A 690 44.24 -28.41 -4.50
CA LEU A 690 45.01 -29.54 -5.06
C LEU A 690 45.21 -29.54 -6.60
N ARG A 691 45.03 -28.43 -7.33
CA ARG A 691 45.35 -28.41 -8.77
C ARG A 691 46.54 -27.51 -9.13
N PRO A 692 47.65 -28.08 -9.65
CA PRO A 692 48.80 -27.30 -10.15
C PRO A 692 48.50 -26.59 -11.48
N SER A 693 49.29 -25.56 -11.73
CA SER A 693 49.32 -24.73 -12.93
C SER A 693 49.68 -25.50 -14.21
N ASP A 694 49.04 -25.09 -15.32
CA ASP A 694 49.53 -25.04 -16.71
C ASP A 694 48.49 -25.63 -17.69
N ASP A 695 48.04 -24.81 -18.66
CA ASP A 695 48.19 -25.16 -20.09
C ASP A 695 47.42 -24.21 -21.03
N GLU A 696 48.15 -23.75 -22.05
CA GLU A 696 47.78 -22.80 -23.11
C GLU A 696 46.60 -23.24 -24.02
N GLY A 697 45.97 -24.39 -23.76
CA GLY A 697 44.89 -24.95 -24.59
C GLY A 697 43.58 -24.16 -24.57
N MET A 698 43.30 -23.41 -23.49
CA MET A 698 42.01 -22.70 -23.34
C MET A 698 41.91 -21.43 -24.21
N ALA A 699 43.06 -20.81 -24.54
CA ALA A 699 43.11 -19.59 -25.34
C ALA A 699 42.80 -19.84 -26.84
N GLN A 700 43.13 -21.03 -27.36
CA GLN A 700 42.84 -21.40 -28.76
C GLN A 700 41.35 -21.77 -28.97
N LYS A 701 40.69 -22.41 -28.00
CA LYS A 701 39.24 -22.73 -28.08
C LYS A 701 38.36 -21.48 -28.08
N LYS A 702 38.78 -20.40 -27.39
CA LYS A 702 38.03 -19.13 -27.32
C LYS A 702 37.98 -18.40 -28.67
N ARG A 703 39.07 -18.41 -29.45
CA ARG A 703 39.13 -17.77 -30.79
C ARG A 703 38.31 -18.50 -31.86
N ALA A 704 38.12 -19.82 -31.75
CA ALA A 704 37.30 -20.58 -32.68
C ALA A 704 35.78 -20.40 -32.46
N LEU A 705 35.35 -19.99 -31.26
CA LEU A 705 33.95 -19.76 -30.92
C LEU A 705 33.41 -18.40 -31.39
N GLU A 706 34.27 -17.39 -31.56
CA GLU A 706 33.88 -16.01 -31.87
C GLU A 706 33.47 -15.79 -33.35
N GLU A 707 33.89 -16.66 -34.28
CA GLU A 707 33.62 -16.49 -35.72
C GLU A 707 32.30 -17.11 -36.22
N LYS A 708 31.67 -18.05 -35.50
CA LYS A 708 30.54 -18.88 -36.06
C LYS A 708 29.13 -18.59 -35.55
N GLY A 709 28.96 -17.81 -34.47
CA GLY A 709 27.66 -17.27 -34.01
C GLY A 709 26.60 -18.26 -33.48
N MET A 710 26.73 -19.57 -33.69
CA MET A 710 25.80 -20.61 -33.19
C MET A 710 26.47 -22.00 -33.08
N ILE A 711 26.14 -22.79 -32.06
CA ILE A 711 26.69 -24.12 -31.75
C ILE A 711 25.57 -25.09 -31.39
N ILE A 712 25.57 -26.30 -31.95
CA ILE A 712 24.60 -27.36 -31.61
C ILE A 712 25.34 -28.56 -31.04
N THR A 713 24.97 -28.99 -29.84
CA THR A 713 25.60 -30.10 -29.13
C THR A 713 24.59 -31.20 -28.90
N SER A 714 24.92 -32.42 -29.33
CA SER A 714 24.15 -33.61 -28.94
C SER A 714 24.43 -33.90 -27.47
N LEU A 715 23.37 -34.04 -26.67
CA LEU A 715 23.49 -34.23 -25.22
C LEU A 715 23.59 -35.70 -24.82
N GLY A 716 24.10 -36.56 -25.71
CA GLY A 716 24.36 -37.99 -25.43
C GLY A 716 23.12 -38.90 -25.31
N GLN A 717 21.92 -38.35 -25.06
CA GLN A 717 20.66 -39.09 -25.15
C GLN A 717 20.09 -39.00 -26.58
N ALA A 718 19.63 -40.14 -27.13
CA ALA A 718 19.48 -40.42 -28.57
C ALA A 718 18.68 -39.42 -29.43
N ASP A 719 18.06 -38.38 -28.86
CA ASP A 719 17.22 -37.42 -29.60
C ASP A 719 17.27 -35.97 -29.09
N LEU A 720 18.12 -35.66 -28.10
CA LEU A 720 18.18 -34.34 -27.46
C LEU A 720 19.39 -33.55 -27.93
N PHE A 721 19.13 -32.30 -28.31
CA PHE A 721 20.13 -31.38 -28.82
C PHE A 721 20.00 -30.02 -28.12
N SER A 722 21.14 -29.45 -27.74
CA SER A 722 21.24 -28.08 -27.26
C SER A 722 21.66 -27.17 -28.40
N ILE A 723 20.93 -26.08 -28.63
CA ILE A 723 21.27 -25.03 -29.58
C ILE A 723 21.68 -23.80 -28.80
N SER A 724 22.92 -23.36 -29.01
CA SER A 724 23.52 -22.20 -28.38
C SER A 724 23.73 -21.12 -29.43
N PHE A 725 23.25 -19.90 -29.24
CA PHE A 725 23.40 -18.81 -30.23
C PHE A 725 23.69 -17.48 -29.57
N HIS A 726 24.43 -16.62 -30.27
CA HIS A 726 24.82 -15.31 -29.76
C HIS A 726 23.94 -14.20 -30.33
N VAL A 727 23.25 -13.47 -29.46
CA VAL A 727 22.47 -12.28 -29.80
C VAL A 727 23.38 -11.07 -29.77
N LYS A 728 23.66 -10.48 -30.94
CA LYS A 728 24.59 -9.34 -31.07
C LYS A 728 23.93 -7.98 -30.88
N GLN A 729 22.61 -7.87 -31.02
CA GLN A 729 21.84 -6.64 -30.83
C GLN A 729 20.47 -6.95 -30.21
N VAL A 730 19.99 -6.03 -29.37
CA VAL A 730 18.69 -6.13 -28.70
C VAL A 730 17.54 -5.90 -29.68
N GLY A 731 16.43 -6.61 -29.52
CA GLY A 731 15.27 -6.53 -30.41
C GLY A 731 14.54 -7.85 -30.61
N LYS A 732 13.57 -7.86 -31.53
CA LYS A 732 12.74 -9.04 -31.81
C LYS A 732 13.45 -10.01 -32.74
N GLY A 733 13.61 -11.25 -32.30
CA GLY A 733 14.26 -12.32 -33.05
C GLY A 733 13.36 -13.52 -33.27
N LYS A 734 13.58 -14.24 -34.38
CA LYS A 734 12.95 -15.53 -34.68
C LYS A 734 14.01 -16.56 -35.05
N LEU A 735 13.81 -17.80 -34.60
CA LEU A 735 14.69 -18.92 -34.92
C LEU A 735 13.92 -20.00 -35.69
N TYR A 736 14.54 -20.51 -36.76
CA TYR A 736 13.96 -21.51 -37.65
C TYR A 736 14.84 -22.75 -37.76
N LEU A 737 14.21 -23.91 -37.91
CA LEU A 737 14.83 -25.15 -38.39
C LEU A 737 14.39 -25.39 -39.84
N MET A 738 15.29 -25.87 -40.69
CA MET A 738 14.97 -26.19 -42.08
C MET A 738 15.19 -27.69 -42.35
N ASP A 739 14.21 -28.33 -42.98
CA ASP A 739 14.36 -29.70 -43.49
C ASP A 739 15.12 -29.65 -44.82
N LYS A 740 16.24 -30.37 -44.93
CA LYS A 740 17.17 -30.30 -46.07
C LYS A 740 16.61 -31.04 -47.30
N ALA A 741 15.75 -32.03 -47.09
CA ALA A 741 15.19 -32.82 -48.18
C ALA A 741 13.99 -32.12 -48.85
N THR A 742 13.24 -31.33 -48.09
CA THR A 742 12.00 -30.66 -48.57
C THR A 742 12.10 -29.14 -48.68
N GLY A 743 13.11 -28.51 -48.05
CA GLY A 743 13.28 -27.05 -48.00
C GLY A 743 12.31 -26.32 -47.06
N GLN A 744 11.49 -27.05 -46.29
CA GLN A 744 10.48 -26.47 -45.41
C GLN A 744 11.12 -25.84 -44.15
N LYS A 745 10.79 -24.57 -43.86
CA LYS A 745 11.22 -23.85 -42.65
C LYS A 745 10.16 -23.98 -41.53
N THR A 746 10.57 -24.36 -40.32
CA THR A 746 9.73 -24.45 -39.12
C THR A 746 10.26 -23.52 -38.04
N GLN A 747 9.42 -22.59 -37.57
CA GLN A 747 9.78 -21.66 -36.50
C GLN A 747 9.81 -22.39 -35.15
N ILE A 748 10.92 -22.29 -34.43
CA ILE A 748 11.11 -22.95 -33.13
C ILE A 748 11.21 -21.96 -31.95
N PHE A 749 11.34 -20.68 -32.25
CA PHE A 749 11.35 -19.62 -31.24
C PHE A 749 11.01 -18.26 -31.85
N GLN A 750 10.30 -17.42 -31.08
CA GLN A 750 10.14 -15.99 -31.31
C GLN A 750 10.13 -15.29 -29.96
N GLY A 751 10.90 -14.21 -29.82
CA GLY A 751 10.98 -13.46 -28.57
C GLY A 751 11.68 -12.12 -28.76
N GLU A 752 11.58 -11.26 -27.76
CA GLU A 752 12.25 -9.96 -27.71
C GLU A 752 13.42 -10.07 -26.74
N PHE A 753 14.62 -9.77 -27.22
CA PHE A 753 15.84 -9.83 -26.43
C PHE A 753 16.22 -8.43 -25.98
N SER A 754 16.18 -8.19 -24.67
CA SER A 754 16.58 -6.92 -24.05
C SER A 754 18.08 -6.80 -23.80
N ASN A 755 18.84 -7.89 -23.93
CA ASN A 755 20.29 -7.95 -23.70
C ASN A 755 21.01 -8.75 -24.82
N THR A 756 22.27 -8.40 -25.09
CA THR A 756 23.17 -9.15 -25.99
C THR A 756 23.91 -10.24 -25.22
N GLY A 757 24.32 -11.33 -25.87
CA GLY A 757 25.01 -12.45 -25.20
C GLY A 757 24.68 -13.83 -25.76
N TRP A 758 25.20 -14.88 -25.13
CA TRP A 758 24.95 -16.28 -25.51
C TRP A 758 23.71 -16.83 -24.83
N PHE A 759 22.84 -17.47 -25.62
CA PHE A 759 21.60 -18.08 -25.17
C PHE A 759 21.55 -19.55 -25.58
N HIS A 760 20.94 -20.38 -24.74
CA HIS A 760 20.84 -21.84 -24.94
C HIS A 760 19.38 -22.29 -24.99
N LYS A 761 19.04 -23.15 -25.95
CA LYS A 761 17.72 -23.78 -26.06
C LYS A 761 17.85 -25.26 -26.39
N VAL A 762 17.24 -26.11 -25.57
CA VAL A 762 17.28 -27.56 -25.74
C VAL A 762 16.00 -28.05 -26.44
N LEU A 763 16.15 -28.93 -27.43
CA LEU A 763 15.06 -29.46 -28.25
C LEU A 763 15.21 -30.98 -28.45
N ARG A 764 14.07 -31.68 -28.57
CA ARG A 764 14.02 -33.09 -29.02
C ARG A 764 13.80 -33.15 -30.53
N LEU A 765 14.73 -33.72 -31.29
CA LEU A 765 14.71 -33.73 -32.77
C LEU A 765 14.41 -35.11 -33.39
N LYS A 766 14.00 -36.13 -32.60
CA LYS A 766 13.74 -37.54 -33.03
C LYS A 766 12.92 -37.72 -34.32
N LYS A 767 12.04 -36.77 -34.64
CA LYS A 767 11.10 -36.87 -35.78
C LYS A 767 11.60 -36.19 -37.06
N LEU A 768 12.75 -35.52 -37.04
CA LEU A 768 13.30 -34.79 -38.18
C LEU A 768 14.47 -35.60 -38.74
N LYS A 769 14.23 -36.38 -39.80
CA LYS A 769 15.20 -37.37 -40.30
C LYS A 769 16.30 -36.80 -41.20
N ASN A 770 16.11 -35.63 -41.84
CA ASN A 770 17.06 -35.03 -42.79
C ASN A 770 17.12 -33.50 -42.66
N TRP A 771 17.96 -32.97 -41.78
CA TRP A 771 18.08 -31.52 -41.57
C TRP A 771 19.54 -31.03 -41.59
N GLU A 772 19.72 -29.81 -42.09
CA GLU A 772 20.89 -28.94 -41.89
C GLU A 772 20.33 -27.55 -41.54
N LEU A 773 20.96 -26.84 -40.61
CA LEU A 773 20.51 -25.51 -40.25
C LEU A 773 21.01 -24.47 -41.27
N MET A 774 20.09 -23.72 -41.89
CA MET A 774 20.39 -22.49 -42.62
C MET A 774 19.44 -21.37 -42.18
N GLU A 775 20.05 -20.26 -41.73
CA GLU A 775 19.52 -18.93 -41.38
C GLU A 775 18.83 -18.71 -40.02
N ALA A 776 19.46 -17.87 -39.19
CA ALA A 776 18.76 -17.01 -38.23
C ALA A 776 18.46 -15.67 -38.92
N VAL A 777 17.17 -15.32 -39.05
CA VAL A 777 16.76 -14.04 -39.66
C VAL A 777 16.41 -13.07 -38.55
N PHE A 778 17.24 -12.05 -38.37
CA PHE A 778 16.92 -10.88 -37.56
C PHE A 778 16.16 -9.89 -38.43
N ILE A 779 14.95 -9.51 -38.02
CA ILE A 779 14.16 -8.51 -38.75
C ILE A 779 14.32 -7.18 -38.01
N ASN A 780 15.42 -6.50 -38.32
CA ASN A 780 15.46 -5.07 -38.55
C ASN A 780 16.68 -4.83 -39.46
N GLU A 781 16.38 -4.63 -40.75
CA GLU A 781 17.29 -4.23 -41.83
C GLU A 781 18.64 -4.99 -41.95
N GLY A 782 18.61 -6.16 -42.60
CA GLY A 782 19.59 -6.45 -43.66
C GLY A 782 20.77 -7.41 -43.40
N ALA A 783 20.96 -7.98 -42.21
CA ALA A 783 22.07 -8.94 -41.98
C ALA A 783 21.57 -10.39 -41.83
N LEU A 784 21.82 -11.21 -42.86
CA LEU A 784 21.61 -12.67 -42.84
C LEU A 784 22.91 -13.37 -42.42
N LEU A 785 22.88 -14.16 -41.36
CA LEU A 785 23.98 -15.04 -40.95
C LEU A 785 23.61 -16.51 -41.22
N SER A 786 24.47 -17.24 -41.93
CA SER A 786 24.35 -18.69 -42.17
C SER A 786 25.71 -19.37 -41.94
N ALA A 787 25.70 -20.60 -41.39
CA ALA A 787 26.91 -21.41 -41.20
C ALA A 787 26.60 -22.93 -41.23
N PRO A 788 27.44 -23.77 -41.85
CA PRO A 788 27.23 -25.23 -41.94
C PRO A 788 27.79 -26.01 -40.73
N LEU A 789 27.25 -27.22 -40.50
CA LEU A 789 27.57 -28.11 -39.37
C LEU A 789 28.93 -28.83 -39.49
N SER A 790 29.66 -28.91 -38.38
CA SER A 790 30.65 -29.97 -38.12
C SER A 790 30.41 -30.54 -36.72
N VAL A 791 30.09 -31.84 -36.64
CA VAL A 791 29.86 -32.58 -35.39
C VAL A 791 31.22 -32.91 -34.75
N ILE A 792 31.44 -32.53 -33.48
CA ILE A 792 32.60 -32.99 -32.70
C ILE A 792 32.10 -34.10 -31.77
N ASN A 793 32.55 -35.32 -32.00
CA ASN A 793 32.41 -36.44 -31.06
C ASN A 793 33.77 -36.60 -30.35
N GLU A 794 33.82 -36.45 -29.02
CA GLU A 794 34.99 -36.84 -28.21
C GLU A 794 34.60 -38.00 -27.28
N GLU A 795 35.06 -39.20 -27.63
CA GLU A 795 35.28 -40.31 -26.68
C GLU A 795 36.67 -40.11 -26.05
N MET A 796 36.80 -40.17 -24.72
CA MET A 796 38.11 -40.44 -24.10
C MET A 796 38.01 -41.44 -22.96
N SER A 797 38.67 -42.58 -23.19
CA SER A 797 39.05 -43.61 -22.24
C SER A 797 40.35 -43.26 -21.51
N ASN A 798 40.47 -43.73 -20.26
CA ASN A 798 41.68 -44.21 -19.57
C ASN A 798 42.95 -43.33 -19.57
N GLN A 799 43.32 -42.76 -18.42
CA GLN A 799 44.39 -43.27 -17.53
C GLN A 799 44.68 -42.29 -16.37
N LYS A 800 44.53 -42.83 -15.15
CA LYS A 800 45.03 -42.46 -13.80
C LYS A 800 45.19 -41.00 -13.40
#